data_AF-A0A0F2RPA5-F1
#
_entry.id   AF-A0A0F2RPA5-F1
#
_cell.length_a   1.000
_cell.length_b   1.000
_cell.length_c   1.000
_cell.angle_alpha   90.00
_cell.angle_beta   90.00
_cell.angle_gamma   90.00
#
_symmetry.space_group_name_H-M   'P 1'
#
loop_
_entity.id
_entity.type
_entity.pdbx_description
1 polymer ?
#
loop_
_entity_poly.entity_id
_entity_poly.type
_entity_poly.pdbx_seq_one_letter_code
_entity_poly.pdbx_strand_id
1 'polypeptide(L)'
;MIFRRSVSAIALCFAAACSQGSNIASPGPSNPGTPPGGGGGGGGGGGGTASCPAGFTEGAAVGGLTTCNLSGTYLSDLTLPFVSGIAYAVDGRVDIGVDVGADGTDPDGTAATLTIEPGVTVFGRTGADYIVVNRGSQIDADGNGANPIVMTSANDLVRRADSDPSNDFGGDNIGEWGGLVILGQAPINRCRNAATPATVDCDNVVEGVSNPDAVYGGADPTDNSGTLRYVSLRFSGFAIGTGNELNGITLAGVGSGTTVDYVQVHNSSDDGIEFFGGTVNAKHIVLTGNDDDSLDTDNGYNGSLQYVVVKQRTAGGDNMVEASSVAGISPASDANISNFTFVGDAGGNALRLNTGTVGTYVNGVVTEVAECFRWESSAGNGVAGYQAGVDPAFNSVLFDCAAGVETANSDPGAATAAIAAGTNNSTATASTLAASFFPGPNEAAVTPFDATTLSASFDATTYIGAFGPSETETQNWATGWTFGLFPDPTCPTGTTDSGLEVNDQTVCRISGVITDDVRLTRGNIYEVVGRLDVGVDIGADGAAAGGDPASLTIEAGVTIFSGSGADYIVVNRGSQIFSNGTKENPVVLTSEADVTGTQPNPENAIGEWGGLVILGRAPINRCRNAATPATVDCDNVVEGVTNPDAVYGGAVPADNSGSLRYTVVKHSGFEVTTGNELNGITLAGVGSGTTVDYVQVHNSSDDGIEFFGGGVNATHLVLTGADDDSLDTDNGYNGSLQYVVVKQRTAGGDNMVEASSVAGISPPSDAKVSNFTFLGEAGGNAFRLNTGTVGTYVNGVVKEVTECFRWESSAGNGVAGYQAGVDPAFNSVLFDCAAGVETANSDPGAAAAAIAAGTNNSTATASTLINSFINGAAESAVTAFDVTGLSADLEPVDYIGAVENASDTWWQGWSCGLEASDPC
;
A
#
# COMPACT_ATOMS: atom_id res chain seq x y z
N MET A 1 3.11 -48.94 73.26
CA MET A 1 3.26 -49.25 71.81
C MET A 1 1.94 -48.94 71.13
N ILE A 2 1.88 -47.79 70.47
CA ILE A 2 0.76 -47.37 69.63
C ILE A 2 1.43 -46.88 68.35
N PHE A 3 1.10 -47.45 67.19
CA PHE A 3 1.05 -46.66 65.96
C PHE A 3 0.10 -47.29 64.94
N ARG A 4 -0.67 -46.39 64.34
CA ARG A 4 -1.75 -46.58 63.38
C ARG A 4 -1.19 -46.84 61.97
N ARG A 5 -2.11 -47.37 61.14
CA ARG A 5 -2.03 -47.62 59.69
C ARG A 5 -1.63 -46.38 58.88
N SER A 6 -0.84 -46.62 57.82
CA SER A 6 -0.81 -45.79 56.60
C SER A 6 -0.91 -46.71 55.38
N VAL A 7 -1.75 -46.29 54.44
CA VAL A 7 -1.95 -46.89 53.11
C VAL A 7 -0.93 -46.23 52.17
N SER A 8 -0.18 -47.01 51.40
CA SER A 8 0.64 -46.52 50.29
C SER A 8 0.03 -47.00 48.98
N ALA A 9 -0.45 -46.05 48.18
CA ALA A 9 -0.72 -46.23 46.76
C ALA A 9 0.62 -46.15 46.01
N ILE A 10 0.89 -47.15 45.17
CA ILE A 10 2.03 -47.19 44.26
C ILE A 10 1.60 -46.46 42.99
N ALA A 11 2.19 -45.29 42.74
CA ALA A 11 2.14 -44.63 41.44
C ALA A 11 3.20 -45.27 40.54
N LEU A 12 2.76 -45.86 39.43
CA LEU A 12 3.62 -46.30 38.33
C LEU A 12 3.98 -45.04 37.53
N CYS A 13 5.23 -44.59 37.60
CA CYS A 13 5.77 -43.60 36.68
C CYS A 13 5.91 -44.24 35.30
N PHE A 14 5.08 -43.82 34.33
CA PHE A 14 5.42 -43.92 32.93
C PHE A 14 6.33 -42.75 32.59
N ALA A 15 7.60 -43.04 32.33
CA ALA A 15 8.48 -42.14 31.60
C ALA A 15 8.05 -42.20 30.12
N ALA A 16 7.11 -41.33 29.74
CA ALA A 16 6.93 -40.97 28.34
C ALA A 16 8.04 -39.97 28.02
N ALA A 17 8.96 -40.34 27.14
CA ALA A 17 9.78 -39.35 26.46
C ALA A 17 8.82 -38.41 25.72
N CYS A 18 8.98 -37.10 25.89
CA CYS A 18 8.29 -36.10 25.10
C CYS A 18 8.78 -36.23 23.65
N SER A 19 8.12 -37.04 22.82
CA SER A 19 8.10 -36.80 21.39
C SER A 19 6.86 -35.96 21.11
N GLN A 20 7.03 -34.79 20.49
CA GLN A 20 5.96 -34.12 19.77
C GLN A 20 5.35 -35.13 18.76
N GLY A 21 4.07 -35.01 18.40
CA GLY A 21 3.24 -36.03 17.73
C GLY A 21 4.01 -37.04 16.85
N SER A 22 4.03 -38.31 17.24
CA SER A 22 5.00 -39.30 16.73
C SER A 22 4.76 -39.83 15.31
N ASN A 23 5.88 -40.02 14.56
CA ASN A 23 6.16 -40.97 13.46
C ASN A 23 6.03 -40.51 12.00
N ILE A 24 6.68 -39.42 11.61
CA ILE A 24 6.95 -39.14 10.19
C ILE A 24 8.44 -38.84 10.07
N ALA A 25 9.11 -39.57 9.18
CA ALA A 25 10.47 -39.22 8.83
C ALA A 25 10.40 -38.04 7.86
N SER A 26 11.17 -36.99 8.12
CA SER A 26 11.69 -36.10 7.07
C SER A 26 12.01 -36.95 5.83
N PRO A 27 11.63 -36.54 4.61
CA PRO A 27 11.96 -37.29 3.41
C PRO A 27 13.46 -37.53 3.45
N GLY A 28 13.84 -38.80 3.60
CA GLY A 28 15.21 -39.18 3.96
C GLY A 28 16.22 -38.41 3.11
N PRO A 29 17.37 -38.05 3.70
CA PRO A 29 18.23 -36.95 3.27
C PRO A 29 18.14 -36.67 1.78
N SER A 30 17.51 -35.56 1.41
CA SER A 30 17.73 -35.00 0.08
C SER A 30 19.24 -34.80 -0.02
N ASN A 31 19.87 -35.50 -0.96
CA ASN A 31 21.30 -35.39 -1.14
C ASN A 31 21.53 -33.94 -1.57
N PRO A 32 22.08 -33.04 -0.72
CA PRO A 32 22.38 -31.70 -1.17
C PRO A 32 23.35 -31.93 -2.31
N GLY A 33 22.92 -31.60 -3.54
CA GLY A 33 23.80 -31.68 -4.69
C GLY A 33 25.09 -31.02 -4.26
N THR A 34 26.21 -31.77 -4.31
CA THR A 34 27.51 -31.25 -3.92
C THR A 34 27.64 -29.85 -4.48
N PRO A 35 27.87 -28.82 -3.64
CA PRO A 35 28.09 -27.46 -4.13
C PRO A 35 29.08 -27.54 -5.29
N PRO A 36 28.88 -26.84 -6.42
CA PRO A 36 29.91 -26.75 -7.44
C PRO A 36 31.18 -26.33 -6.71
N GLY A 37 32.18 -27.22 -6.70
CA GLY A 37 33.36 -27.06 -5.88
C GLY A 37 33.95 -25.67 -6.10
N GLY A 38 34.10 -24.92 -5.01
CA GLY A 38 34.68 -23.59 -5.00
C GLY A 38 36.01 -23.55 -5.75
N GLY A 39 35.94 -23.09 -6.99
CA GLY A 39 37.06 -22.42 -7.63
C GLY A 39 37.09 -21.01 -7.04
N GLY A 40 37.94 -20.80 -6.04
CA GLY A 40 38.29 -19.47 -5.57
C GLY A 40 38.86 -18.64 -6.72
N GLY A 41 37.98 -17.95 -7.42
CA GLY A 41 38.29 -16.89 -8.37
C GLY A 41 37.84 -15.59 -7.74
N GLY A 42 38.76 -14.85 -7.14
CA GLY A 42 38.52 -13.48 -6.72
C GLY A 42 38.16 -12.63 -7.93
N GLY A 43 36.87 -12.43 -8.15
CA GLY A 43 36.33 -11.38 -8.99
C GLY A 43 35.97 -10.21 -8.10
N GLY A 44 36.84 -9.21 -8.03
CA GLY A 44 36.47 -7.90 -7.50
C GLY A 44 35.48 -7.26 -8.47
N GLY A 45 34.19 -7.35 -8.16
CA GLY A 45 33.13 -6.53 -8.73
C GLY A 45 32.80 -5.41 -7.74
N GLY A 46 32.61 -4.19 -8.25
CA GLY A 46 32.63 -2.94 -7.48
C GLY A 46 31.75 -2.95 -6.23
N GLY A 47 32.33 -2.51 -5.10
CA GLY A 47 31.56 -2.27 -3.88
C GLY A 47 30.56 -1.14 -4.11
N GLY A 48 29.35 -1.31 -3.59
CA GLY A 48 28.36 -0.24 -3.53
C GLY A 48 28.98 1.02 -2.92
N THR A 49 28.58 2.19 -3.42
CA THR A 49 29.07 3.48 -2.90
C THR A 49 28.39 3.89 -1.59
N ALA A 50 27.37 3.13 -1.16
CA ALA A 50 26.64 3.36 0.08
C ALA A 50 27.45 2.92 1.31
N SER A 51 27.26 3.62 2.42
CA SER A 51 27.91 3.33 3.72
C SER A 51 26.88 2.90 4.74
N CYS A 52 27.20 1.90 5.57
CA CYS A 52 26.31 1.45 6.63
C CYS A 52 25.86 2.60 7.55
N PRO A 53 24.58 2.62 7.97
CA PRO A 53 24.09 3.56 8.97
C PRO A 53 24.88 3.46 10.28
N ALA A 54 24.85 4.54 11.06
CA ALA A 54 25.54 4.57 12.34
C ALA A 54 25.07 3.43 13.26
N GLY A 55 26.03 2.73 13.87
CA GLY A 55 25.75 1.60 14.76
C GLY A 55 25.91 0.22 14.10
N PHE A 56 25.98 0.16 12.76
CA PHE A 56 26.25 -1.08 12.05
C PHE A 56 27.72 -1.19 11.64
N THR A 57 28.20 -2.44 11.62
CA THR A 57 29.53 -2.75 11.08
C THR A 57 29.37 -3.23 9.64
N GLU A 58 30.12 -2.62 8.74
CA GLU A 58 30.16 -3.02 7.33
C GLU A 58 30.77 -4.42 7.17
N GLY A 59 30.08 -5.27 6.42
CA GLY A 59 30.50 -6.61 6.01
C GLY A 59 31.07 -6.65 4.59
N ALA A 60 31.31 -7.86 4.08
CA ALA A 60 31.71 -8.05 2.69
C ALA A 60 30.49 -7.88 1.76
N ALA A 61 30.64 -7.07 0.71
CA ALA A 61 29.59 -6.84 -0.29
C ALA A 61 29.09 -8.15 -0.92
N VAL A 62 27.78 -8.23 -1.18
CA VAL A 62 27.10 -9.37 -1.79
C VAL A 62 26.11 -8.83 -2.84
N GLY A 63 26.08 -9.41 -4.04
CA GLY A 63 25.15 -8.95 -5.09
C GLY A 63 25.33 -7.48 -5.51
N GLY A 64 26.53 -6.90 -5.32
CA GLY A 64 26.77 -5.47 -5.55
C GLY A 64 26.31 -4.53 -4.43
N LEU A 65 25.68 -5.05 -3.38
CA LEU A 65 25.18 -4.27 -2.24
C LEU A 65 26.25 -4.15 -1.15
N THR A 66 26.29 -2.98 -0.50
CA THR A 66 27.02 -2.82 0.77
C THR A 66 26.26 -3.57 1.87
N THR A 67 26.95 -4.40 2.64
CA THR A 67 26.28 -5.22 3.66
C THR A 67 26.50 -4.66 5.07
N CYS A 68 25.46 -4.63 5.88
CA CYS A 68 25.53 -4.21 7.29
C CYS A 68 25.22 -5.38 8.23
N ASN A 69 26.14 -5.73 9.11
CA ASN A 69 26.05 -6.97 9.89
C ASN A 69 25.06 -6.89 11.06
N LEU A 70 24.27 -7.96 11.23
CA LEU A 70 23.42 -8.28 12.37
C LEU A 70 23.95 -9.55 13.02
N SER A 71 24.23 -9.53 14.33
CA SER A 71 24.76 -10.70 15.03
C SER A 71 24.47 -10.65 16.53
N GLY A 72 24.24 -11.80 17.14
CA GLY A 72 24.10 -11.93 18.60
C GLY A 72 22.75 -11.43 19.12
N THR A 73 22.72 -10.98 20.38
CA THR A 73 21.49 -10.59 21.07
C THR A 73 21.37 -9.07 21.19
N TYR A 74 20.24 -8.51 20.76
CA TYR A 74 19.89 -7.10 20.91
C TYR A 74 18.96 -6.93 22.13
N LEU A 75 19.45 -6.20 23.14
CA LEU A 75 18.76 -5.96 24.42
C LEU A 75 18.04 -4.60 24.49
N SER A 76 17.98 -3.90 23.37
CA SER A 76 17.30 -2.62 23.19
C SER A 76 16.74 -2.56 21.79
N ASP A 77 15.79 -1.66 21.57
CA ASP A 77 15.20 -1.47 20.24
C ASP A 77 16.27 -1.24 19.17
N LEU A 78 16.07 -1.90 18.03
CA LEU A 78 16.94 -1.86 16.86
C LEU A 78 16.10 -1.47 15.64
N THR A 79 16.51 -0.41 14.95
CA THR A 79 15.91 -0.03 13.66
C THR A 79 16.88 -0.35 12.53
N LEU A 80 16.40 -1.05 11.50
CA LEU A 80 17.07 -1.24 10.23
C LEU A 80 16.53 -0.18 9.25
N PRO A 81 17.23 0.94 9.02
CA PRO A 81 16.74 1.96 8.11
C PRO A 81 16.91 1.57 6.64
N PHE A 82 16.01 2.04 5.79
CA PHE A 82 16.16 1.87 4.35
C PHE A 82 17.24 2.81 3.80
N VAL A 83 18.25 2.23 3.16
CA VAL A 83 19.27 2.97 2.41
C VAL A 83 19.50 2.24 1.09
N SER A 84 19.29 2.95 -0.02
CA SER A 84 19.53 2.40 -1.36
C SER A 84 20.95 1.85 -1.49
N GLY A 85 21.07 0.64 -2.04
CA GLY A 85 22.34 -0.07 -2.19
C GLY A 85 22.85 -0.79 -0.93
N ILE A 86 22.05 -0.86 0.14
CA ILE A 86 22.39 -1.59 1.38
C ILE A 86 21.51 -2.83 1.59
N ALA A 87 22.11 -3.91 2.10
CA ALA A 87 21.40 -5.06 2.65
C ALA A 87 21.93 -5.43 4.05
N TYR A 88 21.07 -5.92 4.93
CA TYR A 88 21.42 -6.32 6.30
C TYR A 88 21.73 -7.82 6.36
N ALA A 89 22.94 -8.17 6.77
CA ALA A 89 23.42 -9.55 6.80
C ALA A 89 23.24 -10.16 8.20
N VAL A 90 22.38 -11.17 8.32
CA VAL A 90 22.26 -12.02 9.50
C VAL A 90 23.47 -12.95 9.56
N ASP A 91 24.16 -12.95 10.69
CA ASP A 91 25.37 -13.75 10.94
C ASP A 91 25.17 -14.64 12.17
N GLY A 92 24.89 -15.92 11.93
CA GLY A 92 24.43 -16.88 12.92
C GLY A 92 23.01 -16.61 13.40
N ARG A 93 22.74 -17.00 14.65
CA ARG A 93 21.50 -16.66 15.35
C ARG A 93 21.52 -15.19 15.78
N VAL A 94 20.48 -14.47 15.42
CA VAL A 94 20.19 -13.12 15.94
C VAL A 94 18.98 -13.19 16.86
N ASP A 95 19.16 -12.78 18.11
CA ASP A 95 18.08 -12.71 19.11
C ASP A 95 17.62 -11.26 19.31
N ILE A 96 16.32 -11.03 19.21
CA ILE A 96 15.68 -9.78 19.63
C ILE A 96 15.12 -9.99 21.03
N GLY A 97 15.69 -9.25 21.97
CA GLY A 97 15.45 -9.39 23.39
C GLY A 97 15.85 -10.76 23.97
N VAL A 98 15.45 -10.96 25.22
CA VAL A 98 15.56 -12.20 26.00
C VAL A 98 14.19 -12.46 26.60
N ASP A 99 13.74 -13.72 26.55
CA ASP A 99 12.45 -14.17 27.07
C ASP A 99 12.10 -13.52 28.43
N VAL A 100 11.00 -12.78 28.48
CA VAL A 100 10.49 -12.12 29.70
C VAL A 100 9.55 -13.01 30.51
N GLY A 101 9.45 -14.30 30.18
CA GLY A 101 8.55 -15.23 30.84
C GLY A 101 7.14 -15.20 30.26
N ALA A 102 6.34 -16.21 30.59
CA ALA A 102 4.96 -16.36 30.11
C ALA A 102 3.97 -15.30 30.66
N ASP A 103 4.35 -14.59 31.72
CA ASP A 103 3.59 -13.48 32.32
C ASP A 103 4.28 -12.12 32.16
N GLY A 104 5.39 -12.07 31.41
CA GLY A 104 6.16 -10.85 31.18
C GLY A 104 6.96 -10.34 32.39
N THR A 105 7.17 -11.16 33.43
CA THR A 105 7.83 -10.72 34.67
C THR A 105 9.15 -11.39 35.02
N ASP A 106 9.75 -12.18 34.11
CA ASP A 106 11.05 -12.81 34.35
C ASP A 106 12.13 -11.74 34.63
N PRO A 107 12.77 -11.75 35.82
CA PRO A 107 13.77 -10.75 36.19
C PRO A 107 15.05 -10.81 35.35
N ASP A 108 15.32 -11.92 34.66
CA ASP A 108 16.46 -12.08 33.76
C ASP A 108 16.09 -11.81 32.29
N GLY A 109 14.81 -11.54 32.01
CA GLY A 109 14.30 -11.19 30.68
C GLY A 109 14.54 -9.73 30.28
N THR A 110 14.52 -9.45 28.98
CA THR A 110 14.67 -8.09 28.43
C THR A 110 13.93 -8.00 27.11
N ALA A 111 12.83 -7.26 27.07
CA ALA A 111 12.12 -7.00 25.82
C ALA A 111 12.89 -6.01 24.93
N ALA A 112 12.80 -6.19 23.62
CA ALA A 112 13.28 -5.26 22.61
C ALA A 112 12.36 -5.30 21.38
N THR A 113 12.43 -4.27 20.54
CA THR A 113 11.72 -4.23 19.25
C THR A 113 12.72 -4.19 18.09
N LEU A 114 12.53 -5.07 17.09
CA LEU A 114 13.21 -4.96 15.81
C LEU A 114 12.30 -4.23 14.81
N THR A 115 12.60 -2.98 14.51
CA THR A 115 11.91 -2.24 13.44
C THR A 115 12.66 -2.38 12.13
N ILE A 116 11.97 -2.74 11.06
CA ILE A 116 12.51 -2.87 9.71
C ILE A 116 11.74 -1.91 8.81
N GLU A 117 12.41 -0.88 8.30
CA GLU A 117 11.75 0.11 7.44
C GLU A 117 11.32 -0.50 6.08
N PRO A 118 10.28 0.05 5.42
CA PRO A 118 9.86 -0.37 4.08
C PRO A 118 11.02 -0.40 3.07
N GLY A 119 11.04 -1.40 2.19
CA GLY A 119 12.08 -1.57 1.16
C GLY A 119 13.39 -2.20 1.65
N VAL A 120 13.56 -2.41 2.96
CA VAL A 120 14.78 -3.03 3.50
C VAL A 120 14.94 -4.48 3.03
N THR A 121 16.17 -4.82 2.64
CA THR A 121 16.57 -6.20 2.40
C THR A 121 17.39 -6.74 3.58
N VAL A 122 16.94 -7.87 4.15
CA VAL A 122 17.65 -8.67 5.16
C VAL A 122 18.02 -10.01 4.53
N PHE A 123 19.21 -10.53 4.80
CA PHE A 123 19.60 -11.84 4.27
C PHE A 123 20.44 -12.69 5.21
N GLY A 124 20.26 -14.01 5.16
CA GLY A 124 21.17 -14.98 5.77
C GLY A 124 22.45 -15.14 4.95
N ARG A 125 23.61 -15.00 5.58
CA ARG A 125 24.92 -15.16 4.92
C ARG A 125 25.23 -16.61 4.58
N THR A 126 24.73 -17.53 5.39
CA THR A 126 24.89 -18.98 5.32
C THR A 126 23.60 -19.66 5.77
N GLY A 127 23.52 -20.96 5.50
CA GLY A 127 22.38 -21.79 5.92
C GLY A 127 22.01 -21.66 7.41
N ALA A 128 23.00 -21.60 8.30
CA ALA A 128 22.75 -21.63 9.74
C ALA A 128 22.28 -20.29 10.34
N ASP A 129 22.01 -19.28 9.51
CA ASP A 129 21.65 -17.94 9.95
C ASP A 129 20.12 -17.79 10.03
N TYR A 130 19.62 -17.24 11.14
CA TYR A 130 18.18 -17.05 11.40
C TYR A 130 17.94 -15.99 12.48
N ILE A 131 16.70 -15.48 12.51
CA ILE A 131 16.27 -14.47 13.49
C ILE A 131 15.29 -15.09 14.46
N VAL A 132 15.46 -14.81 15.75
CA VAL A 132 14.54 -15.19 16.83
C VAL A 132 14.04 -13.93 17.54
N VAL A 133 12.73 -13.69 17.49
CA VAL A 133 12.05 -12.67 18.29
C VAL A 133 11.57 -13.36 19.56
N ASN A 134 12.27 -13.11 20.68
CA ASN A 134 12.01 -13.81 21.93
C ASN A 134 10.70 -13.35 22.57
N ARG A 135 10.09 -14.21 23.37
CA ARG A 135 8.82 -13.96 24.04
C ARG A 135 8.82 -12.63 24.80
N GLY A 136 7.81 -11.81 24.51
CA GLY A 136 7.61 -10.42 24.98
C GLY A 136 8.44 -9.34 24.28
N SER A 137 9.27 -9.72 23.30
CA SER A 137 9.87 -8.81 22.31
C SER A 137 8.97 -8.69 21.08
N GLN A 138 9.26 -7.71 20.22
CA GLN A 138 8.45 -7.43 19.03
C GLN A 138 9.30 -7.31 17.76
N ILE A 139 8.68 -7.59 16.61
CA ILE A 139 9.18 -7.21 15.29
C ILE A 139 8.17 -6.30 14.63
N ASP A 140 8.61 -5.16 14.13
CA ASP A 140 7.82 -4.20 13.38
C ASP A 140 8.38 -4.11 11.96
N ALA A 141 7.98 -5.06 11.12
CA ALA A 141 8.32 -5.15 9.71
C ALA A 141 7.08 -4.74 8.89
N ASP A 142 6.88 -3.44 8.78
CA ASP A 142 5.68 -2.83 8.20
C ASP A 142 5.97 -2.20 6.83
N GLY A 143 6.21 -3.05 5.83
CA GLY A 143 6.40 -2.63 4.43
C GLY A 143 5.12 -2.16 3.76
N ASN A 144 5.23 -1.78 2.48
CA ASN A 144 4.07 -1.47 1.64
C ASN A 144 4.21 -2.08 0.24
N GLY A 145 3.13 -2.07 -0.54
CA GLY A 145 3.11 -2.70 -1.87
C GLY A 145 4.13 -2.15 -2.87
N ALA A 146 4.59 -0.90 -2.69
CA ALA A 146 5.64 -0.29 -3.49
C ALA A 146 7.05 -0.60 -2.96
N ASN A 147 7.19 -0.79 -1.65
CA ASN A 147 8.47 -1.02 -0.97
C ASN A 147 8.33 -2.20 0.01
N PRO A 148 8.20 -3.45 -0.49
CA PRO A 148 8.13 -4.61 0.36
C PRO A 148 9.45 -4.86 1.09
N ILE A 149 9.37 -5.47 2.27
CA ILE A 149 10.55 -5.95 2.99
C ILE A 149 10.92 -7.32 2.43
N VAL A 150 12.19 -7.49 2.05
CA VAL A 150 12.70 -8.76 1.52
C VAL A 150 13.59 -9.43 2.55
N MET A 151 13.27 -10.67 2.92
CA MET A 151 14.09 -11.52 3.77
C MET A 151 14.57 -12.73 2.96
N THR A 152 15.86 -12.82 2.66
CA THR A 152 16.37 -13.77 1.65
C THR A 152 17.74 -14.37 2.01
N SER A 153 18.44 -14.96 1.04
CA SER A 153 19.77 -15.54 1.21
C SER A 153 20.85 -14.75 0.44
N ALA A 154 22.10 -14.94 0.83
CA ALA A 154 23.23 -14.39 0.06
C ALA A 154 23.28 -14.89 -1.38
N ASN A 155 22.86 -16.13 -1.62
CA ASN A 155 22.84 -16.71 -2.97
C ASN A 155 21.78 -16.04 -3.83
N ASP A 156 20.63 -15.70 -3.26
CA ASP A 156 19.57 -14.98 -3.97
C ASP A 156 20.04 -13.61 -4.43
N LEU A 157 20.68 -12.84 -3.53
CA LEU A 157 21.24 -11.54 -3.89
C LEU A 157 22.28 -11.64 -5.03
N VAL A 158 23.06 -12.72 -5.06
CA VAL A 158 24.00 -12.97 -6.17
C VAL A 158 23.29 -13.34 -7.46
N ARG A 159 22.21 -14.14 -7.40
CA ARG A 159 21.41 -14.49 -8.58
C ARG A 159 20.71 -13.27 -9.17
N ARG A 160 20.10 -12.45 -8.33
CA ARG A 160 19.41 -11.20 -8.72
C ARG A 160 20.34 -10.15 -9.32
N ALA A 161 21.63 -10.20 -8.99
CA ALA A 161 22.63 -9.34 -9.59
C ALA A 161 23.20 -9.88 -10.91
N ASP A 162 22.82 -11.09 -11.32
CA ASP A 162 23.21 -11.67 -12.61
C ASP A 162 22.38 -11.05 -13.75
N SER A 163 23.00 -10.95 -14.92
CA SER A 163 22.38 -10.43 -16.15
C SER A 163 21.59 -11.48 -16.94
N ASP A 164 21.57 -12.74 -16.48
CA ASP A 164 20.80 -13.82 -17.10
C ASP A 164 19.45 -13.99 -16.38
N PRO A 165 18.34 -13.52 -16.98
CA PRO A 165 17.02 -13.52 -16.34
C PRO A 165 16.47 -14.93 -16.07
N SER A 166 17.09 -15.98 -16.63
CA SER A 166 16.71 -17.36 -16.28
C SER A 166 17.07 -17.76 -14.85
N ASN A 167 17.85 -16.93 -14.13
CA ASN A 167 18.24 -17.15 -12.73
C ASN A 167 17.34 -16.42 -11.71
N ASP A 168 16.39 -15.59 -12.15
CA ASP A 168 15.78 -14.54 -11.31
C ASP A 168 14.79 -15.04 -10.26
N PHE A 169 14.15 -16.19 -10.50
CA PHE A 169 13.16 -16.77 -9.56
C PHE A 169 13.75 -17.85 -8.65
N GLY A 170 15.06 -18.07 -8.67
CA GLY A 170 15.72 -19.06 -7.82
C GLY A 170 15.39 -20.54 -8.14
N GLY A 171 14.46 -20.84 -9.05
CA GLY A 171 14.18 -22.19 -9.53
C GLY A 171 13.85 -23.16 -8.39
N ASP A 172 14.62 -24.25 -8.30
CA ASP A 172 14.45 -25.32 -7.31
C ASP A 172 15.27 -25.12 -6.02
N ASN A 173 15.93 -23.97 -5.85
CA ASN A 173 16.75 -23.69 -4.66
C ASN A 173 15.86 -23.53 -3.42
N ILE A 174 16.31 -24.11 -2.30
CA ILE A 174 15.66 -24.12 -0.98
C ILE A 174 16.77 -24.21 0.09
N GLY A 175 16.44 -23.94 1.36
CA GLY A 175 17.33 -24.23 2.49
C GLY A 175 18.62 -23.42 2.47
N GLU A 176 18.58 -22.18 2.00
CA GLU A 176 19.75 -21.33 1.88
C GLU A 176 20.06 -20.53 3.15
N TRP A 177 19.08 -20.42 4.05
CA TRP A 177 19.18 -19.86 5.41
C TRP A 177 18.03 -20.39 6.30
N GLY A 178 18.03 -20.06 7.59
CA GLY A 178 17.13 -20.65 8.58
C GLY A 178 15.76 -19.99 8.77
N GLY A 179 15.51 -18.79 8.25
CA GLY A 179 14.19 -18.14 8.34
C GLY A 179 13.95 -17.33 9.62
N LEU A 180 12.68 -17.12 9.96
CA LEU A 180 12.22 -16.22 11.02
C LEU A 180 11.40 -16.98 12.08
N VAL A 181 11.79 -16.84 13.35
CA VAL A 181 11.09 -17.44 14.49
C VAL A 181 10.53 -16.35 15.41
N ILE A 182 9.22 -16.37 15.65
CA ILE A 182 8.53 -15.43 16.56
C ILE A 182 7.88 -16.22 17.69
N LEU A 183 8.25 -15.87 18.92
CA LEU A 183 7.81 -16.53 20.14
C LEU A 183 6.88 -15.60 20.92
N GLY A 184 5.69 -16.07 21.27
CA GLY A 184 4.69 -15.30 22.00
C GLY A 184 4.25 -15.93 23.33
N GLN A 185 3.34 -15.22 24.01
CA GLN A 185 2.78 -15.56 25.33
C GLN A 185 1.35 -16.14 25.24
N ALA A 186 0.86 -16.42 24.04
CA ALA A 186 -0.49 -16.91 23.83
C ALA A 186 -0.66 -18.41 24.17
N PRO A 187 -1.90 -18.84 24.46
CA PRO A 187 -2.18 -20.21 24.90
C PRO A 187 -1.75 -21.29 23.91
N ILE A 188 -1.23 -22.39 24.47
CA ILE A 188 -0.91 -23.63 23.76
C ILE A 188 -1.54 -24.82 24.51
N ASN A 189 -1.69 -25.95 23.82
CA ASN A 189 -2.30 -27.16 24.39
C ASN A 189 -1.32 -28.31 24.68
N ARG A 190 -0.05 -28.16 24.31
CA ARG A 190 1.04 -29.12 24.57
C ARG A 190 2.15 -28.47 25.39
N CYS A 191 2.19 -28.76 26.69
CA CYS A 191 3.18 -28.18 27.61
C CYS A 191 4.38 -29.12 27.81
N ARG A 192 5.61 -28.61 27.77
CA ARG A 192 6.84 -29.40 28.00
C ARG A 192 6.95 -29.97 29.42
N ASN A 193 6.31 -29.31 30.39
CA ASN A 193 6.40 -29.64 31.83
C ASN A 193 5.14 -30.31 32.40
N ALA A 194 4.25 -30.83 31.56
CA ALA A 194 2.94 -31.40 31.97
C ALA A 194 2.09 -30.43 32.83
N ALA A 195 2.27 -29.13 32.62
CA ALA A 195 1.43 -28.09 33.20
C ALA A 195 -0.01 -28.19 32.68
N THR A 196 -0.92 -27.43 33.28
CA THR A 196 -2.29 -27.33 32.75
C THR A 196 -2.24 -26.50 31.46
N PRO A 197 -2.77 -26.99 30.33
CA PRO A 197 -2.91 -26.21 29.10
C PRO A 197 -3.53 -24.83 29.29
N ALA A 198 -3.15 -23.86 28.46
CA ALA A 198 -3.63 -22.47 28.49
C ALA A 198 -3.40 -21.72 29.82
N THR A 199 -2.36 -22.07 30.57
CA THR A 199 -1.93 -21.32 31.76
C THR A 199 -0.51 -20.77 31.58
N VAL A 200 -0.13 -19.82 32.45
CA VAL A 200 1.23 -19.26 32.51
C VAL A 200 2.31 -20.33 32.68
N ASP A 201 1.99 -21.46 33.30
CA ASP A 201 2.94 -22.58 33.49
C ASP A 201 3.07 -23.47 32.24
N CYS A 202 2.22 -23.30 31.24
CA CYS A 202 2.22 -24.08 30.01
C CYS A 202 3.08 -23.40 28.95
N ASP A 203 4.34 -23.82 28.88
CA ASP A 203 5.28 -23.45 27.84
C ASP A 203 5.78 -24.68 27.05
N ASN A 204 6.37 -24.43 25.90
CA ASN A 204 7.05 -25.43 25.09
C ASN A 204 8.27 -24.79 24.39
N VAL A 205 9.04 -25.58 23.63
CA VAL A 205 10.21 -25.11 22.87
C VAL A 205 10.05 -25.41 21.39
N VAL A 206 10.49 -24.50 20.53
CA VAL A 206 10.55 -24.75 19.08
C VAL A 206 11.64 -25.78 18.81
N GLU A 207 11.35 -26.75 17.94
CA GLU A 207 12.32 -27.79 17.59
C GLU A 207 13.53 -27.20 16.83
N GLY A 208 14.70 -27.81 17.00
CA GLY A 208 15.95 -27.35 16.37
C GLY A 208 16.58 -26.10 17.01
N VAL A 209 15.79 -25.16 17.53
CA VAL A 209 16.30 -23.90 18.10
C VAL A 209 16.73 -24.09 19.56
N SER A 210 18.03 -24.24 19.77
CA SER A 210 18.64 -24.48 21.08
C SER A 210 19.84 -23.59 21.33
N ASN A 211 20.24 -23.47 22.61
CA ASN A 211 21.37 -22.66 23.09
C ASN A 211 21.29 -21.15 22.77
N PRO A 212 20.34 -20.41 23.38
CA PRO A 212 19.34 -20.86 24.36
C PRO A 212 18.09 -21.49 23.72
N ASP A 213 17.25 -22.17 24.50
CA ASP A 213 16.00 -22.73 23.99
C ASP A 213 15.05 -21.61 23.52
N ALA A 214 14.38 -21.78 22.38
CA ALA A 214 13.32 -20.89 21.91
C ALA A 214 11.99 -21.22 22.61
N VAL A 215 11.77 -20.62 23.78
CA VAL A 215 10.60 -20.89 24.64
C VAL A 215 9.39 -20.05 24.21
N TYR A 216 8.23 -20.68 24.09
CA TYR A 216 6.96 -20.02 23.78
C TYR A 216 5.80 -20.55 24.64
N GLY A 217 4.66 -19.86 24.57
CA GLY A 217 3.43 -20.22 25.24
C GLY A 217 3.19 -19.41 26.52
N GLY A 218 1.94 -19.38 26.94
CA GLY A 218 1.50 -18.67 28.14
C GLY A 218 -0.02 -18.65 28.26
N ALA A 219 -0.56 -17.59 28.84
CA ALA A 219 -2.01 -17.45 29.08
C ALA A 219 -2.62 -16.20 28.42
N ASP A 220 -1.87 -15.43 27.63
CA ASP A 220 -2.34 -14.18 27.05
C ASP A 220 -2.75 -14.35 25.57
N PRO A 221 -4.05 -14.61 25.26
CA PRO A 221 -4.50 -14.74 23.88
C PRO A 221 -4.41 -13.42 23.09
N THR A 222 -4.13 -12.30 23.74
CA THR A 222 -4.01 -10.98 23.12
C THR A 222 -2.56 -10.50 23.05
N ASP A 223 -1.58 -11.37 23.32
CA ASP A 223 -0.16 -11.07 23.17
C ASP A 223 0.15 -10.43 21.81
N ASN A 224 1.02 -9.43 21.83
CA ASN A 224 1.40 -8.66 20.65
C ASN A 224 2.90 -8.80 20.42
N SER A 225 3.25 -9.57 19.39
CA SER A 225 4.63 -9.76 18.92
C SER A 225 5.01 -8.81 17.78
N GLY A 226 4.14 -7.85 17.44
CA GLY A 226 4.38 -6.77 16.48
C GLY A 226 3.62 -6.92 15.16
N THR A 227 4.26 -6.52 14.06
CA THR A 227 3.67 -6.44 12.71
C THR A 227 4.58 -7.13 11.69
N LEU A 228 3.99 -8.00 10.87
CA LEU A 228 4.52 -8.45 9.59
C LEU A 228 3.56 -7.96 8.49
N ARG A 229 3.98 -6.98 7.70
CA ARG A 229 3.20 -6.47 6.56
C ARG A 229 4.03 -6.21 5.32
N TYR A 230 3.58 -6.69 4.16
CA TYR A 230 4.32 -6.70 2.89
C TYR A 230 5.75 -7.26 3.03
N VAL A 231 5.83 -8.47 3.59
CA VAL A 231 7.09 -9.19 3.81
C VAL A 231 7.20 -10.36 2.82
N SER A 232 8.27 -10.41 2.06
CA SER A 232 8.61 -11.53 1.16
C SER A 232 9.82 -12.28 1.71
N LEU A 233 9.58 -13.43 2.34
CA LEU A 233 10.60 -14.33 2.89
C LEU A 233 10.91 -15.46 1.90
N ARG A 234 12.18 -15.66 1.57
CA ARG A 234 12.59 -16.50 0.42
C ARG A 234 13.71 -17.46 0.79
N PHE A 235 13.66 -18.67 0.23
CA PHE A 235 14.75 -19.67 0.24
C PHE A 235 15.21 -20.13 1.64
N SER A 236 14.27 -20.18 2.60
CA SER A 236 14.50 -20.59 3.98
C SER A 236 14.55 -22.12 4.14
N GLY A 237 14.67 -22.58 5.38
CA GLY A 237 14.56 -23.97 5.78
C GLY A 237 15.85 -24.78 5.85
N PHE A 238 16.96 -24.12 6.12
CA PHE A 238 18.20 -24.83 6.33
C PHE A 238 18.14 -25.78 7.54
N ALA A 239 18.57 -27.03 7.34
CA ALA A 239 18.73 -28.04 8.39
C ALA A 239 19.79 -27.64 9.43
N ILE A 240 19.35 -27.19 10.60
CA ILE A 240 20.23 -26.86 11.74
C ILE A 240 20.57 -28.09 12.61
N GLY A 241 19.90 -29.22 12.37
CA GLY A 241 20.19 -30.54 12.91
C GLY A 241 19.83 -31.66 11.93
N THR A 242 20.02 -32.93 12.33
CA THR A 242 19.63 -34.06 11.47
C THR A 242 18.12 -34.27 11.52
N GLY A 243 17.40 -33.86 10.46
CA GLY A 243 15.94 -33.86 10.41
C GLY A 243 15.30 -32.77 11.28
N ASN A 244 16.01 -31.64 11.42
CA ASN A 244 15.60 -30.47 12.19
C ASN A 244 15.91 -29.25 11.34
N GLU A 245 15.14 -29.10 10.27
CA GLU A 245 14.99 -27.91 9.47
C GLU A 245 14.20 -26.85 10.26
N LEU A 246 14.26 -25.59 9.81
CA LEU A 246 13.45 -24.50 10.37
C LEU A 246 12.41 -24.10 9.33
N ASN A 247 11.31 -23.51 9.74
CA ASN A 247 10.28 -23.08 8.79
C ASN A 247 10.70 -21.78 8.10
N GLY A 248 9.96 -21.37 7.07
CA GLY A 248 10.09 -20.01 6.58
C GLY A 248 9.75 -19.00 7.66
N ILE A 249 8.54 -19.12 8.20
CA ILE A 249 8.12 -18.36 9.39
C ILE A 249 7.55 -19.33 10.42
N THR A 250 8.13 -19.33 11.61
CA THR A 250 7.59 -20.02 12.78
C THR A 250 6.84 -19.03 13.66
N LEU A 251 5.54 -19.26 13.87
CA LEU A 251 4.69 -18.49 14.78
C LEU A 251 4.32 -19.36 15.98
N ALA A 252 5.07 -19.26 17.07
CA ALA A 252 4.89 -20.11 18.23
C ALA A 252 4.27 -19.36 19.40
N GLY A 253 3.03 -19.71 19.77
CA GLY A 253 2.29 -19.05 20.85
C GLY A 253 2.03 -17.57 20.58
N VAL A 254 1.85 -17.14 19.33
CA VAL A 254 1.63 -15.73 18.96
C VAL A 254 0.17 -15.33 19.16
N GLY A 255 -0.07 -14.20 19.80
CA GLY A 255 -1.40 -13.72 20.18
C GLY A 255 -2.10 -12.88 19.11
N SER A 256 -3.39 -12.63 19.32
CA SER A 256 -4.25 -11.87 18.40
C SER A 256 -4.00 -10.37 18.39
N GLY A 257 -3.08 -9.87 19.23
CA GLY A 257 -2.61 -8.49 19.20
C GLY A 257 -1.58 -8.25 18.08
N THR A 258 -1.03 -9.32 17.52
CA THR A 258 -0.03 -9.28 16.43
C THR A 258 -0.71 -9.13 15.07
N THR A 259 -0.12 -8.33 14.18
CA THR A 259 -0.60 -8.17 12.80
C THR A 259 0.25 -9.03 11.85
N VAL A 260 -0.40 -9.89 11.06
CA VAL A 260 0.22 -10.65 9.97
C VAL A 260 -0.65 -10.45 8.72
N ASP A 261 -0.19 -9.64 7.78
CA ASP A 261 -0.97 -9.28 6.58
C ASP A 261 -0.05 -9.10 5.38
N TYR A 262 -0.39 -9.55 4.18
CA TYR A 262 0.50 -9.47 3.00
C TYR A 262 1.88 -10.09 3.26
N VAL A 263 1.90 -11.39 3.53
CA VAL A 263 3.13 -12.16 3.80
C VAL A 263 3.30 -13.25 2.75
N GLN A 264 4.50 -13.30 2.18
CA GLN A 264 4.91 -14.39 1.29
C GLN A 264 6.02 -15.21 1.91
N VAL A 265 5.91 -16.53 1.81
CA VAL A 265 7.03 -17.46 1.93
C VAL A 265 7.25 -18.18 0.60
N HIS A 266 8.46 -18.07 0.06
CA HIS A 266 8.85 -18.66 -1.20
C HIS A 266 9.99 -19.66 -1.03
N ASN A 267 9.81 -20.89 -1.50
CA ASN A 267 10.83 -21.93 -1.55
C ASN A 267 11.49 -22.21 -0.18
N SER A 268 10.68 -22.39 0.87
CA SER A 268 11.18 -22.98 2.11
C SER A 268 11.52 -24.45 1.88
N SER A 269 12.64 -24.94 2.42
CA SER A 269 12.97 -26.38 2.39
C SER A 269 12.15 -27.19 3.39
N ASP A 270 11.50 -26.51 4.32
CA ASP A 270 10.61 -27.05 5.33
C ASP A 270 9.24 -26.37 5.12
N ASP A 271 8.48 -26.20 6.19
CA ASP A 271 7.21 -25.52 6.12
C ASP A 271 7.32 -24.07 5.63
N GLY A 272 6.29 -23.61 4.92
CA GLY A 272 6.11 -22.21 4.60
C GLY A 272 5.90 -21.39 5.87
N ILE A 273 4.75 -21.62 6.52
CA ILE A 273 4.45 -21.07 7.84
C ILE A 273 3.94 -22.19 8.74
N GLU A 274 4.52 -22.32 9.92
CA GLU A 274 4.02 -23.23 10.96
C GLU A 274 3.52 -22.44 12.18
N PHE A 275 2.32 -22.79 12.63
CA PHE A 275 1.68 -22.24 13.81
C PHE A 275 1.74 -23.26 14.96
N PHE A 276 2.56 -22.97 15.97
CA PHE A 276 2.58 -23.74 17.22
C PHE A 276 1.68 -23.09 18.27
N GLY A 277 0.39 -23.44 18.26
CA GLY A 277 -0.58 -22.83 19.17
C GLY A 277 -0.78 -21.32 18.91
N GLY A 278 -1.37 -20.61 19.88
CA GLY A 278 -1.66 -19.18 19.75
C GLY A 278 -2.98 -18.85 19.05
N THR A 279 -3.23 -17.57 18.87
CA THR A 279 -4.53 -16.97 18.46
C THR A 279 -4.37 -15.88 17.40
N VAL A 280 -3.17 -15.72 16.83
CA VAL A 280 -2.90 -14.74 15.77
C VAL A 280 -3.80 -15.00 14.57
N ASN A 281 -4.39 -13.93 14.04
CA ASN A 281 -5.11 -13.94 12.76
C ASN A 281 -4.17 -13.47 11.66
N ALA A 282 -4.39 -13.92 10.43
CA ALA A 282 -3.61 -13.45 9.30
C ALA A 282 -4.44 -13.30 8.02
N LYS A 283 -4.03 -12.36 7.16
CA LYS A 283 -4.64 -12.12 5.85
C LYS A 283 -3.59 -12.04 4.74
N HIS A 284 -4.01 -12.27 3.50
CA HIS A 284 -3.18 -12.10 2.30
C HIS A 284 -1.85 -12.87 2.38
N ILE A 285 -1.97 -14.20 2.47
CA ILE A 285 -0.84 -15.12 2.63
C ILE A 285 -0.51 -15.77 1.29
N VAL A 286 0.75 -15.75 0.88
CA VAL A 286 1.22 -16.38 -0.36
C VAL A 286 2.32 -17.38 -0.06
N LEU A 287 2.09 -18.65 -0.39
CA LEU A 287 3.00 -19.75 -0.09
C LEU A 287 3.31 -20.48 -1.38
N THR A 288 4.55 -20.34 -1.82
CA THR A 288 4.95 -20.79 -3.15
C THR A 288 6.18 -21.67 -3.04
N GLY A 289 6.08 -22.90 -3.54
CA GLY A 289 7.22 -23.80 -3.70
C GLY A 289 7.87 -24.31 -2.41
N ASN A 290 7.17 -24.29 -1.27
CA ASN A 290 7.65 -24.93 -0.05
C ASN A 290 7.77 -26.45 -0.25
N ASP A 291 8.83 -27.04 0.29
CA ASP A 291 9.21 -28.43 0.00
C ASP A 291 8.55 -29.44 0.93
N ASP A 292 8.28 -29.08 2.19
CA ASP A 292 7.43 -29.85 3.11
C ASP A 292 5.99 -29.29 3.04
N ASP A 293 5.44 -28.74 4.13
CA ASP A 293 4.07 -28.23 4.12
C ASP A 293 4.00 -26.73 3.80
N SER A 294 2.92 -26.27 3.17
CA SER A 294 2.76 -24.83 2.98
C SER A 294 2.28 -24.15 4.27
N LEU A 295 1.22 -24.67 4.88
CA LEU A 295 0.73 -24.28 6.20
C LEU A 295 0.73 -25.50 7.12
N ASP A 296 1.36 -25.40 8.28
CA ASP A 296 1.18 -26.37 9.36
C ASP A 296 0.60 -25.70 10.62
N THR A 297 -0.28 -26.42 11.30
CA THR A 297 -0.88 -26.02 12.58
C THR A 297 -0.76 -27.18 13.58
N ASP A 298 -0.08 -26.92 14.71
CA ASP A 298 -0.01 -27.84 15.85
C ASP A 298 -0.32 -27.08 17.16
N ASN A 299 -0.24 -27.80 18.28
CA ASN A 299 -0.20 -27.28 19.64
C ASN A 299 -1.38 -26.35 20.03
N GLY A 300 -2.51 -26.49 19.33
CA GLY A 300 -3.79 -25.88 19.68
C GLY A 300 -4.01 -24.51 19.05
N TYR A 301 -3.47 -24.28 17.85
CA TYR A 301 -3.65 -23.02 17.13
C TYR A 301 -5.15 -22.72 16.92
N ASN A 302 -5.55 -21.51 17.29
CA ASN A 302 -6.95 -21.07 17.31
C ASN A 302 -7.07 -19.65 16.69
N GLY A 303 -6.61 -19.51 15.45
CA GLY A 303 -6.67 -18.25 14.70
C GLY A 303 -7.52 -18.35 13.43
N SER A 304 -7.63 -17.21 12.74
CA SER A 304 -8.39 -17.08 11.49
C SER A 304 -7.49 -16.59 10.35
N LEU A 305 -7.49 -17.29 9.23
CA LEU A 305 -6.68 -17.04 8.03
C LEU A 305 -7.58 -16.71 6.83
N GLN A 306 -7.36 -15.60 6.12
CA GLN A 306 -8.14 -15.24 4.91
C GLN A 306 -7.26 -14.81 3.73
N TYR A 307 -7.70 -15.10 2.50
CA TYR A 307 -6.96 -14.81 1.27
C TYR A 307 -5.62 -15.54 1.24
N VAL A 308 -5.70 -16.87 1.22
CA VAL A 308 -4.53 -17.75 1.27
C VAL A 308 -4.29 -18.36 -0.11
N VAL A 309 -3.10 -18.12 -0.66
CA VAL A 309 -2.65 -18.72 -1.92
C VAL A 309 -1.57 -19.74 -1.60
N VAL A 310 -1.76 -20.98 -2.07
CA VAL A 310 -0.72 -22.00 -2.08
C VAL A 310 -0.46 -22.43 -3.52
N LYS A 311 0.80 -22.43 -3.94
CA LYS A 311 1.26 -23.04 -5.19
C LYS A 311 2.43 -23.97 -4.91
N GLN A 312 2.22 -25.28 -5.05
CA GLN A 312 3.30 -26.25 -4.90
C GLN A 312 4.30 -26.15 -6.05
N ARG A 313 5.54 -26.57 -5.79
CA ARG A 313 6.60 -26.65 -6.81
C ARG A 313 6.50 -27.92 -7.64
N THR A 314 7.04 -27.90 -8.84
CA THR A 314 6.89 -28.98 -9.82
C THR A 314 7.59 -30.31 -9.48
N ALA A 315 8.57 -30.28 -8.56
CA ALA A 315 9.39 -31.45 -8.24
C ALA A 315 9.57 -31.67 -6.72
N GLY A 316 8.62 -31.19 -5.91
CA GLY A 316 8.65 -31.25 -4.44
C GLY A 316 7.29 -30.92 -3.82
N GLY A 317 7.29 -30.54 -2.55
CA GLY A 317 6.09 -30.29 -1.75
C GLY A 317 5.45 -31.57 -1.20
N ASP A 318 5.02 -31.53 0.05
CA ASP A 318 4.19 -32.59 0.66
C ASP A 318 2.71 -32.16 0.72
N ASN A 319 2.31 -31.42 1.76
CA ASN A 319 0.92 -31.01 1.96
C ASN A 319 0.74 -29.49 1.78
N MET A 320 -0.40 -29.06 1.23
CA MET A 320 -0.72 -27.62 1.21
C MET A 320 -1.12 -27.13 2.60
N VAL A 321 -1.82 -27.98 3.36
CA VAL A 321 -2.07 -27.78 4.79
C VAL A 321 -1.85 -29.10 5.52
N GLU A 322 -1.01 -29.09 6.55
CA GLU A 322 -1.02 -30.08 7.63
C GLU A 322 -1.70 -29.48 8.87
N ALA A 323 -2.53 -30.28 9.53
CA ALA A 323 -3.19 -29.85 10.75
C ALA A 323 -3.24 -30.97 11.78
N SER A 324 -2.64 -30.72 12.93
CA SER A 324 -2.49 -31.68 14.01
C SER A 324 -2.68 -31.02 15.38
N SER A 325 -2.91 -31.85 16.42
CA SER A 325 -2.91 -31.38 17.80
C SER A 325 -2.97 -32.51 18.82
N VAL A 326 -3.15 -32.13 20.09
CA VAL A 326 -3.52 -33.06 21.16
C VAL A 326 -5.06 -33.18 21.22
N ALA A 327 -5.60 -34.35 20.90
CA ALA A 327 -7.05 -34.57 20.91
C ALA A 327 -7.70 -34.39 22.29
N GLY A 328 -8.83 -33.69 22.32
CA GLY A 328 -9.66 -33.49 23.50
C GLY A 328 -9.09 -32.53 24.56
N ILE A 329 -8.05 -31.77 24.21
CA ILE A 329 -7.42 -30.78 25.08
C ILE A 329 -7.75 -29.37 24.58
N SER A 330 -8.02 -28.44 25.51
CA SER A 330 -8.28 -27.03 25.22
C SER A 330 -7.00 -26.19 25.39
N PRO A 331 -6.73 -25.19 24.53
CA PRO A 331 -7.47 -24.86 23.31
C PRO A 331 -7.40 -25.99 22.28
N ALA A 332 -8.50 -26.24 21.59
CA ALA A 332 -8.50 -27.13 20.43
C ALA A 332 -7.76 -26.45 19.27
N SER A 333 -7.08 -27.23 18.44
CA SER A 333 -6.56 -26.71 17.16
C SER A 333 -7.76 -26.55 16.23
N ASP A 334 -8.23 -25.31 16.10
CA ASP A 334 -9.49 -24.93 15.44
C ASP A 334 -9.25 -23.71 14.55
N ALA A 335 -8.30 -23.87 13.63
CA ALA A 335 -7.99 -22.86 12.63
C ALA A 335 -9.19 -22.67 11.70
N ASN A 336 -9.60 -21.42 11.51
CA ASN A 336 -10.58 -21.05 10.49
C ASN A 336 -9.83 -20.54 9.26
N ILE A 337 -10.04 -21.13 8.08
CA ILE A 337 -9.41 -20.71 6.83
C ILE A 337 -10.49 -20.36 5.80
N SER A 338 -10.53 -19.11 5.35
CA SER A 338 -11.51 -18.61 4.37
C SER A 338 -10.82 -18.08 3.11
N ASN A 339 -11.50 -18.18 1.95
CA ASN A 339 -11.04 -17.58 0.70
C ASN A 339 -9.62 -18.04 0.35
N PHE A 340 -9.47 -19.34 0.08
CA PHE A 340 -8.18 -19.92 -0.26
C PHE A 340 -8.16 -20.47 -1.69
N THR A 341 -7.03 -20.34 -2.37
CA THR A 341 -6.77 -20.95 -3.69
C THR A 341 -5.50 -21.79 -3.60
N PHE A 342 -5.68 -23.10 -3.71
CA PHE A 342 -4.68 -24.13 -3.49
C PHE A 342 -4.41 -24.85 -4.81
N VAL A 343 -3.22 -24.65 -5.37
CA VAL A 343 -2.81 -25.13 -6.69
C VAL A 343 -1.61 -26.06 -6.53
N GLY A 344 -1.77 -27.32 -6.92
CA GLY A 344 -0.70 -28.32 -6.85
C GLY A 344 0.15 -28.36 -8.12
N ASP A 345 0.98 -29.39 -8.24
CA ASP A 345 1.63 -29.78 -9.51
C ASP A 345 1.49 -31.30 -9.77
N ALA A 346 0.29 -31.82 -9.53
CA ALA A 346 -0.09 -33.23 -9.63
C ALA A 346 0.68 -34.21 -8.71
N GLY A 347 1.51 -33.71 -7.78
CA GLY A 347 2.06 -34.40 -6.62
C GLY A 347 1.31 -34.04 -5.32
N GLY A 348 1.79 -34.56 -4.18
CA GLY A 348 1.38 -34.15 -2.82
C GLY A 348 -0.10 -34.34 -2.45
N ASN A 349 -0.48 -33.76 -1.31
CA ASN A 349 -1.86 -33.71 -0.80
C ASN A 349 -2.29 -32.26 -0.58
N ALA A 350 -3.58 -31.94 -0.76
CA ALA A 350 -4.03 -30.60 -0.36
C ALA A 350 -4.17 -30.50 1.16
N LEU A 351 -4.90 -31.41 1.78
CA LEU A 351 -5.22 -31.34 3.21
C LEU A 351 -4.81 -32.62 3.90
N ARG A 352 -3.81 -32.54 4.78
CA ARG A 352 -3.44 -33.61 5.69
C ARG A 352 -3.99 -33.33 7.09
N LEU A 353 -4.89 -34.19 7.54
CA LEU A 353 -5.65 -33.98 8.77
C LEU A 353 -5.32 -35.10 9.75
N ASN A 354 -4.69 -34.71 10.86
CA ASN A 354 -4.20 -35.61 11.89
C ASN A 354 -5.05 -35.50 13.17
N THR A 355 -4.66 -36.27 14.19
CA THR A 355 -5.33 -36.27 15.50
C THR A 355 -5.40 -34.87 16.10
N GLY A 356 -6.55 -34.48 16.66
CA GLY A 356 -6.72 -33.28 17.47
C GLY A 356 -7.04 -31.97 16.74
N THR A 357 -7.07 -31.97 15.40
CA THR A 357 -7.53 -30.79 14.63
C THR A 357 -9.04 -30.81 14.40
N VAL A 358 -9.70 -29.68 14.57
CA VAL A 358 -11.15 -29.49 14.37
C VAL A 358 -11.45 -28.49 13.23
N GLY A 359 -10.42 -27.80 12.72
CA GLY A 359 -10.54 -26.57 11.92
C GLY A 359 -11.59 -26.54 10.81
N THR A 360 -11.99 -25.31 10.45
CA THR A 360 -13.06 -25.05 9.47
C THR A 360 -12.50 -24.34 8.24
N TYR A 361 -12.78 -24.90 7.06
CA TYR A 361 -12.29 -24.41 5.77
C TYR A 361 -13.47 -23.97 4.90
N VAL A 362 -13.47 -22.70 4.45
CA VAL A 362 -14.59 -22.13 3.68
C VAL A 362 -14.16 -21.32 2.48
N ASN A 363 -15.04 -21.21 1.48
CA ASN A 363 -14.83 -20.40 0.27
C ASN A 363 -13.53 -20.72 -0.48
N GLY A 364 -13.24 -22.01 -0.63
CA GLY A 364 -11.96 -22.48 -1.16
C GLY A 364 -12.01 -23.04 -2.56
N VAL A 365 -10.86 -23.02 -3.25
CA VAL A 365 -10.62 -23.78 -4.48
C VAL A 365 -9.37 -24.63 -4.28
N VAL A 366 -9.46 -25.93 -4.55
CA VAL A 366 -8.35 -26.89 -4.53
C VAL A 366 -8.26 -27.51 -5.91
N THR A 367 -7.12 -27.39 -6.57
CA THR A 367 -6.93 -27.91 -7.93
C THR A 367 -5.50 -28.40 -8.15
N GLU A 368 -5.31 -29.17 -9.22
CA GLU A 368 -3.99 -29.60 -9.72
C GLU A 368 -3.15 -30.37 -8.69
N VAL A 369 -3.77 -31.03 -7.71
CA VAL A 369 -3.09 -31.86 -6.69
C VAL A 369 -3.39 -33.35 -6.92
N ALA A 370 -2.51 -34.24 -6.43
CA ALA A 370 -2.71 -35.67 -6.57
C ALA A 370 -3.97 -36.15 -5.82
N GLU A 371 -4.07 -35.90 -4.51
CA GLU A 371 -5.26 -36.20 -3.70
C GLU A 371 -5.69 -35.01 -2.85
N CYS A 372 -7.02 -34.82 -2.70
CA CYS A 372 -7.52 -33.69 -1.91
C CYS A 372 -7.23 -33.87 -0.41
N PHE A 373 -7.33 -35.10 0.09
CA PHE A 373 -7.21 -35.40 1.51
C PHE A 373 -6.24 -36.53 1.78
N ARG A 374 -5.47 -36.34 2.85
CA ARG A 374 -4.89 -37.40 3.65
C ARG A 374 -5.48 -37.30 5.06
N TRP A 375 -6.66 -37.87 5.21
CA TRP A 375 -7.38 -38.01 6.47
C TRP A 375 -6.87 -39.22 7.25
N GLU A 376 -6.21 -39.00 8.39
CA GLU A 376 -5.81 -40.09 9.26
C GLU A 376 -7.02 -40.68 10.01
N SER A 377 -7.02 -41.98 10.27
CA SER A 377 -8.12 -42.64 11.00
C SER A 377 -8.34 -42.12 12.43
N SER A 378 -7.39 -41.35 12.96
CA SER A 378 -7.47 -40.70 14.26
C SER A 378 -7.68 -39.18 14.14
N ALA A 379 -7.95 -38.64 12.95
CA ALA A 379 -8.18 -37.22 12.79
C ALA A 379 -9.35 -36.71 13.64
N GLY A 380 -9.41 -35.40 13.89
CA GLY A 380 -10.46 -34.85 14.73
C GLY A 380 -10.29 -35.23 16.20
N ASN A 381 -11.36 -35.74 16.80
CA ASN A 381 -11.35 -36.17 18.21
C ASN A 381 -10.53 -37.44 18.53
N GLY A 382 -9.80 -38.03 17.59
CA GLY A 382 -9.07 -39.28 17.82
C GLY A 382 -9.91 -40.56 17.61
N VAL A 383 -11.15 -40.44 17.14
CA VAL A 383 -12.06 -41.57 16.90
C VAL A 383 -12.30 -41.72 15.40
N ALA A 384 -12.11 -42.93 14.88
CA ALA A 384 -12.32 -43.23 13.45
C ALA A 384 -13.73 -42.91 12.94
N GLY A 385 -13.80 -42.48 11.68
CA GLY A 385 -14.99 -41.92 11.05
C GLY A 385 -15.14 -40.41 11.26
N TYR A 386 -16.22 -39.84 10.72
CA TYR A 386 -16.53 -38.41 10.80
C TYR A 386 -17.68 -38.09 11.75
N GLN A 387 -17.53 -37.03 12.54
CA GLN A 387 -18.49 -36.46 13.48
C GLN A 387 -18.58 -34.94 13.30
N ALA A 388 -19.74 -34.48 12.81
CA ALA A 388 -19.99 -33.06 12.58
C ALA A 388 -19.87 -32.23 13.88
N GLY A 389 -19.16 -31.11 13.78
CA GLY A 389 -18.92 -30.16 14.89
C GLY A 389 -17.83 -30.59 15.87
N VAL A 390 -17.12 -31.69 15.59
CA VAL A 390 -15.98 -32.16 16.38
C VAL A 390 -14.78 -32.47 15.51
N ASP A 391 -15.00 -32.88 14.27
CA ASP A 391 -13.95 -33.10 13.27
C ASP A 391 -13.98 -31.98 12.20
N PRO A 392 -12.92 -31.83 11.39
CA PRO A 392 -12.78 -30.75 10.42
C PRO A 392 -13.97 -30.59 9.45
N ALA A 393 -14.33 -29.34 9.17
CA ALA A 393 -15.52 -28.98 8.40
C ALA A 393 -15.20 -28.15 7.15
N PHE A 394 -15.99 -28.35 6.10
CA PHE A 394 -15.79 -27.73 4.78
C PHE A 394 -17.09 -27.11 4.27
N ASN A 395 -17.09 -25.85 3.83
CA ASN A 395 -18.26 -25.24 3.18
C ASN A 395 -17.86 -24.37 1.99
N SER A 396 -18.61 -24.47 0.89
CA SER A 396 -18.35 -23.72 -0.34
C SER A 396 -16.92 -23.93 -0.86
N VAL A 397 -16.45 -25.18 -0.86
CA VAL A 397 -15.14 -25.56 -1.40
C VAL A 397 -15.28 -26.34 -2.70
N LEU A 398 -14.60 -25.88 -3.75
CA LEU A 398 -14.47 -26.59 -5.03
C LEU A 398 -13.19 -27.45 -4.99
N PHE A 399 -13.37 -28.77 -4.98
CA PHE A 399 -12.29 -29.76 -5.02
C PHE A 399 -12.17 -30.36 -6.43
N ASP A 400 -11.04 -30.12 -7.08
CA ASP A 400 -10.66 -30.66 -8.39
C ASP A 400 -9.28 -31.35 -8.33
N CYS A 401 -9.21 -32.48 -7.63
CA CYS A 401 -7.98 -33.24 -7.44
C CYS A 401 -7.93 -34.46 -8.38
N ALA A 402 -6.74 -34.82 -8.86
CA ALA A 402 -6.57 -35.83 -9.92
C ALA A 402 -7.05 -37.23 -9.51
N ALA A 403 -6.79 -37.65 -8.27
CA ALA A 403 -7.27 -38.91 -7.69
C ALA A 403 -8.67 -38.78 -7.06
N GLY A 404 -9.30 -37.60 -7.14
CA GLY A 404 -10.52 -37.27 -6.41
C GLY A 404 -10.25 -36.99 -4.93
N VAL A 405 -11.22 -37.32 -4.08
CA VAL A 405 -11.20 -36.97 -2.66
C VAL A 405 -10.04 -37.65 -1.91
N GLU A 406 -9.73 -38.93 -2.16
CA GLU A 406 -8.67 -39.68 -1.44
C GLU A 406 -8.14 -40.92 -2.18
N THR A 407 -6.96 -41.42 -1.74
CA THR A 407 -6.39 -42.73 -2.07
C THR A 407 -6.46 -43.77 -0.92
N ALA A 408 -5.88 -44.97 -1.12
CA ALA A 408 -6.04 -46.13 -0.22
C ALA A 408 -5.34 -46.02 1.15
N ASN A 409 -4.54 -44.98 1.39
CA ASN A 409 -3.77 -44.79 2.63
C ASN A 409 -4.47 -43.87 3.66
N SER A 410 -5.73 -43.52 3.41
CA SER A 410 -6.53 -42.59 4.22
C SER A 410 -7.87 -43.22 4.69
N ASP A 411 -8.69 -42.49 5.47
CA ASP A 411 -10.07 -42.90 5.82
C ASP A 411 -11.11 -42.25 4.87
N PRO A 412 -11.38 -42.86 3.70
CA PRO A 412 -12.21 -42.25 2.65
C PRO A 412 -13.67 -42.10 3.04
N GLY A 413 -14.12 -42.88 4.02
CA GLY A 413 -15.45 -42.73 4.58
C GLY A 413 -15.58 -41.41 5.34
N ALA A 414 -14.55 -41.03 6.09
CA ALA A 414 -14.54 -39.83 6.90
C ALA A 414 -14.48 -38.56 6.03
N ALA A 415 -13.52 -38.41 5.11
CA ALA A 415 -13.46 -37.22 4.27
C ALA A 415 -14.67 -37.05 3.36
N THR A 416 -15.16 -38.14 2.75
CA THR A 416 -16.39 -38.08 1.94
C THR A 416 -17.58 -37.60 2.79
N ALA A 417 -17.68 -38.08 4.04
CA ALA A 417 -18.72 -37.66 4.96
C ALA A 417 -18.55 -36.20 5.42
N ALA A 418 -17.32 -35.74 5.64
CA ALA A 418 -17.02 -34.35 5.99
C ALA A 418 -17.45 -33.38 4.88
N ILE A 419 -17.07 -33.66 3.64
CA ILE A 419 -17.47 -32.87 2.46
C ILE A 419 -18.99 -32.87 2.30
N ALA A 420 -19.64 -34.02 2.44
CA ALA A 420 -21.08 -34.17 2.26
C ALA A 420 -21.92 -33.55 3.38
N ALA A 421 -21.35 -33.37 4.58
CA ALA A 421 -22.00 -32.71 5.70
C ALA A 421 -22.02 -31.18 5.55
N GLY A 422 -21.06 -30.64 4.80
CA GLY A 422 -21.00 -29.23 4.45
C GLY A 422 -22.03 -28.80 3.40
N THR A 423 -22.09 -27.49 3.17
CA THR A 423 -22.94 -26.88 2.14
C THR A 423 -22.10 -26.41 0.96
N ASN A 424 -22.66 -26.44 -0.24
CA ASN A 424 -22.07 -25.89 -1.48
C ASN A 424 -20.68 -26.43 -1.89
N ASN A 425 -20.21 -27.53 -1.28
CA ASN A 425 -18.98 -28.18 -1.72
C ASN A 425 -19.19 -28.88 -3.07
N SER A 426 -18.14 -28.92 -3.90
CA SER A 426 -18.15 -29.59 -5.20
C SER A 426 -16.94 -30.51 -5.33
N THR A 427 -17.15 -31.76 -5.76
CA THR A 427 -16.09 -32.74 -6.08
C THR A 427 -16.21 -33.31 -7.50
N ALA A 428 -17.18 -32.82 -8.27
CA ALA A 428 -17.55 -33.34 -9.59
C ALA A 428 -17.43 -32.30 -10.71
N THR A 429 -17.00 -31.09 -10.36
CA THR A 429 -16.85 -29.96 -11.29
C THR A 429 -15.37 -29.64 -11.36
N ALA A 430 -14.80 -29.70 -12.56
CA ALA A 430 -13.43 -29.29 -12.77
C ALA A 430 -13.27 -27.79 -12.51
N SER A 431 -12.14 -27.39 -11.98
CA SER A 431 -11.77 -25.99 -11.82
C SER A 431 -11.62 -25.31 -13.19
N THR A 432 -11.96 -24.02 -13.24
CA THR A 432 -11.79 -23.17 -14.43
C THR A 432 -10.96 -21.93 -14.13
N LEU A 433 -10.10 -21.99 -13.11
CA LEU A 433 -9.27 -20.86 -12.72
C LEU A 433 -8.54 -20.27 -13.94
N ALA A 434 -8.63 -18.96 -14.08
CA ALA A 434 -7.86 -18.20 -15.07
C ALA A 434 -6.49 -17.88 -14.47
N ALA A 435 -5.44 -17.98 -15.31
CA ALA A 435 -4.04 -17.77 -14.89
C ALA A 435 -3.68 -18.50 -13.58
N SER A 436 -4.19 -19.73 -13.40
CA SER A 436 -4.01 -20.59 -12.23
C SER A 436 -4.71 -20.15 -10.94
N PHE A 437 -5.13 -18.89 -10.79
CA PHE A 437 -5.56 -18.36 -9.48
C PHE A 437 -6.90 -17.63 -9.44
N PHE A 438 -7.33 -17.03 -10.55
CA PHE A 438 -8.51 -16.15 -10.55
C PHE A 438 -9.80 -16.94 -10.86
N PRO A 439 -10.92 -16.68 -10.15
CA PRO A 439 -12.16 -17.41 -10.35
C PRO A 439 -12.63 -17.42 -11.83
N GLY A 440 -12.81 -18.63 -12.38
CA GLY A 440 -13.46 -18.83 -13.67
C GLY A 440 -14.97 -19.03 -13.54
N PRO A 441 -15.65 -19.39 -14.64
CA PRO A 441 -17.09 -19.63 -14.64
C PRO A 441 -17.58 -20.66 -13.62
N ASN A 442 -16.80 -21.71 -13.32
CA ASN A 442 -17.20 -22.76 -12.38
C ASN A 442 -17.03 -22.31 -10.93
N GLU A 443 -15.94 -21.61 -10.60
CA GLU A 443 -15.73 -21.01 -9.28
C GLU A 443 -16.80 -19.95 -8.99
N ALA A 444 -17.09 -19.08 -9.97
CA ALA A 444 -18.11 -18.05 -9.86
C ALA A 444 -19.54 -18.60 -9.70
N ALA A 445 -19.77 -19.87 -10.04
CA ALA A 445 -21.07 -20.54 -9.86
C ALA A 445 -21.27 -21.13 -8.46
N VAL A 446 -20.21 -21.25 -7.65
CA VAL A 446 -20.31 -21.75 -6.28
C VAL A 446 -20.90 -20.65 -5.40
N THR A 447 -21.92 -20.99 -4.62
CA THR A 447 -22.49 -20.05 -3.65
C THR A 447 -21.52 -19.90 -2.47
N PRO A 448 -20.99 -18.70 -2.19
CA PRO A 448 -20.06 -18.50 -1.09
C PRO A 448 -20.75 -18.64 0.27
N PHE A 449 -19.98 -19.08 1.26
CA PHE A 449 -20.30 -19.09 2.68
C PHE A 449 -20.00 -17.73 3.31
N ASP A 450 -20.85 -17.27 4.24
CA ASP A 450 -20.60 -16.02 4.97
C ASP A 450 -19.57 -16.26 6.08
N ALA A 451 -18.29 -16.07 5.75
CA ALA A 451 -17.17 -16.30 6.64
C ALA A 451 -17.23 -15.43 7.91
N THR A 452 -17.87 -14.26 7.86
CA THR A 452 -18.01 -13.36 9.03
C THR A 452 -18.76 -13.99 10.19
N THR A 453 -19.47 -15.10 9.95
CA THR A 453 -20.13 -15.91 10.98
C THR A 453 -19.18 -16.79 11.78
N LEU A 454 -17.97 -17.07 11.28
CA LEU A 454 -16.92 -17.82 11.98
C LEU A 454 -16.03 -16.89 12.80
N SER A 455 -15.63 -15.76 12.22
CA SER A 455 -14.78 -14.77 12.88
C SER A 455 -15.09 -13.37 12.38
N ALA A 456 -15.09 -12.40 13.32
CA ALA A 456 -15.21 -10.98 13.00
C ALA A 456 -13.96 -10.41 12.31
N SER A 457 -12.85 -11.15 12.28
CA SER A 457 -11.64 -10.74 11.54
C SER A 457 -11.79 -10.93 10.03
N PHE A 458 -12.73 -11.74 9.57
CA PHE A 458 -12.94 -11.97 8.13
C PHE A 458 -13.71 -10.85 7.45
N ASP A 459 -13.28 -10.53 6.24
CA ASP A 459 -14.02 -9.67 5.33
C ASP A 459 -15.16 -10.46 4.68
N ALA A 460 -16.26 -9.75 4.41
CA ALA A 460 -17.37 -10.33 3.66
C ALA A 460 -17.02 -10.43 2.17
N THR A 461 -17.04 -11.65 1.63
CA THR A 461 -16.79 -11.92 0.21
C THR A 461 -18.04 -12.48 -0.48
N THR A 462 -18.11 -12.29 -1.80
CA THR A 462 -19.21 -12.80 -2.64
C THR A 462 -18.74 -13.87 -3.63
N TYR A 463 -17.56 -14.45 -3.39
CA TYR A 463 -16.88 -15.39 -4.25
C TYR A 463 -16.11 -16.43 -3.43
N ILE A 464 -15.73 -17.54 -4.06
CA ILE A 464 -14.77 -18.51 -3.53
C ILE A 464 -13.39 -18.29 -4.17
N GLY A 465 -12.34 -18.75 -3.51
CA GLY A 465 -10.95 -18.50 -3.89
C GLY A 465 -10.36 -17.28 -3.17
N ALA A 466 -9.03 -17.16 -3.26
CA ALA A 466 -8.25 -16.08 -2.66
C ALA A 466 -8.36 -14.74 -3.41
N PHE A 467 -8.84 -14.75 -4.65
CA PHE A 467 -8.99 -13.57 -5.50
C PHE A 467 -10.44 -13.35 -5.93
N GLY A 468 -10.84 -12.10 -6.09
CA GLY A 468 -12.14 -11.69 -6.60
C GLY A 468 -12.28 -11.88 -8.12
N PRO A 469 -13.52 -11.93 -8.64
CA PRO A 469 -13.79 -12.24 -10.05
C PRO A 469 -13.39 -11.12 -11.04
N SER A 470 -13.04 -9.94 -10.54
CA SER A 470 -12.55 -8.81 -11.36
C SER A 470 -11.04 -8.61 -11.27
N GLU A 471 -10.35 -9.39 -10.44
CA GLU A 471 -8.90 -9.31 -10.30
C GLU A 471 -8.20 -10.03 -11.46
N THR A 472 -7.00 -9.56 -11.80
CA THR A 472 -6.16 -10.08 -12.89
C THR A 472 -4.70 -10.14 -12.43
N GLU A 473 -3.81 -10.81 -13.17
CA GLU A 473 -2.37 -10.92 -12.83
C GLU A 473 -1.69 -9.56 -12.58
N THR A 474 -2.13 -8.50 -13.25
CA THR A 474 -1.60 -7.14 -13.09
C THR A 474 -2.41 -6.26 -12.14
N GLN A 475 -3.61 -6.70 -11.73
CA GLN A 475 -4.52 -5.93 -10.89
C GLN A 475 -5.15 -6.84 -9.82
N ASN A 476 -4.39 -7.10 -8.77
CA ASN A 476 -4.85 -7.82 -7.59
C ASN A 476 -4.01 -7.42 -6.35
N TRP A 477 -4.39 -7.92 -5.18
CA TRP A 477 -3.71 -7.64 -3.90
C TRP A 477 -2.28 -8.21 -3.79
N ALA A 478 -1.93 -9.24 -4.55
CA ALA A 478 -0.63 -9.92 -4.55
C ALA A 478 0.35 -9.40 -5.63
N THR A 479 -0.11 -8.61 -6.61
CA THR A 479 0.76 -8.04 -7.65
C THR A 479 1.70 -6.98 -7.09
N GLY A 480 2.96 -6.99 -7.52
CA GLY A 480 3.94 -5.92 -7.30
C GLY A 480 4.87 -6.13 -6.11
N TRP A 481 4.48 -6.96 -5.14
CA TRP A 481 5.33 -7.25 -3.96
C TRP A 481 5.67 -8.73 -3.79
N THR A 482 4.92 -9.63 -4.42
CA THR A 482 5.20 -11.07 -4.39
C THR A 482 6.29 -11.45 -5.39
N PHE A 483 7.03 -12.49 -5.06
CA PHE A 483 8.13 -13.04 -5.84
C PHE A 483 7.68 -14.29 -6.60
N GLY A 484 7.76 -14.25 -7.93
CA GLY A 484 7.52 -15.43 -8.80
C GLY A 484 6.08 -15.96 -8.81
N LEU A 485 5.10 -15.23 -8.26
CA LEU A 485 3.71 -15.66 -8.25
C LEU A 485 3.04 -15.47 -9.62
N PHE A 486 3.22 -14.28 -10.20
CA PHE A 486 2.74 -13.91 -11.52
C PHE A 486 3.92 -13.69 -12.48
N PRO A 487 3.71 -13.79 -13.81
CA PRO A 487 4.68 -13.34 -14.78
C PRO A 487 5.05 -11.87 -14.54
N ASP A 488 6.29 -11.51 -14.85
CA ASP A 488 6.69 -10.11 -14.82
C ASP A 488 5.78 -9.30 -15.76
N PRO A 489 5.32 -8.12 -15.30
CA PRO A 489 4.45 -7.28 -16.08
C PRO A 489 5.17 -6.87 -17.36
N THR A 490 4.53 -7.07 -18.51
CA THR A 490 5.03 -6.58 -19.79
C THR A 490 4.43 -5.22 -20.09
N CYS A 491 5.12 -4.42 -20.91
CA CYS A 491 4.57 -3.15 -21.36
C CYS A 491 3.24 -3.32 -22.11
N PRO A 492 2.16 -2.64 -21.66
CA PRO A 492 0.83 -2.78 -22.26
C PRO A 492 0.79 -2.21 -23.69
N THR A 493 -0.26 -2.61 -24.43
CA THR A 493 -0.49 -2.08 -25.79
C THR A 493 -0.58 -0.56 -25.77
N GLY A 494 0.08 0.09 -26.73
CA GLY A 494 0.21 1.56 -26.77
C GLY A 494 1.48 2.09 -26.10
N THR A 495 2.28 1.22 -25.48
CA THR A 495 3.60 1.57 -24.92
C THR A 495 4.70 0.68 -25.52
N THR A 496 5.95 1.03 -25.27
CA THR A 496 7.11 0.23 -25.71
C THR A 496 8.08 0.01 -24.57
N ASP A 497 8.55 -1.22 -24.41
CA ASP A 497 9.64 -1.55 -23.50
C ASP A 497 10.89 -0.72 -23.84
N SER A 498 11.40 -0.01 -22.83
CA SER A 498 12.61 0.81 -22.95
C SER A 498 13.91 0.01 -22.90
N GLY A 499 13.86 -1.24 -22.42
CA GLY A 499 15.01 -2.07 -22.04
C GLY A 499 15.66 -1.64 -20.72
N LEU A 500 15.00 -0.79 -19.93
CA LEU A 500 15.46 -0.30 -18.63
C LEU A 500 14.53 -0.79 -17.52
N GLU A 501 15.08 -0.87 -16.32
CA GLU A 501 14.34 -1.18 -15.10
C GLU A 501 14.64 -0.11 -14.04
N VAL A 502 13.62 0.24 -13.27
CA VAL A 502 13.74 1.11 -12.09
C VAL A 502 13.01 0.39 -10.95
N ASN A 503 13.69 0.17 -9.82
CA ASN A 503 13.16 -0.54 -8.66
C ASN A 503 12.57 -1.93 -9.02
N ASP A 504 13.30 -2.70 -9.83
CA ASP A 504 12.87 -4.02 -10.36
C ASP A 504 11.56 -4.00 -11.16
N GLN A 505 11.14 -2.84 -11.66
CA GLN A 505 9.98 -2.68 -12.55
C GLN A 505 10.44 -2.30 -13.95
N THR A 506 9.82 -2.94 -14.96
CA THR A 506 10.04 -2.61 -16.36
C THR A 506 9.61 -1.17 -16.65
N VAL A 507 10.49 -0.41 -17.31
CA VAL A 507 10.18 0.96 -17.77
C VAL A 507 9.55 0.91 -19.15
N CYS A 508 8.28 1.32 -19.24
CA CYS A 508 7.50 1.37 -20.47
C CYS A 508 7.37 2.81 -20.98
N ARG A 509 7.87 3.06 -22.19
CA ARG A 509 7.79 4.37 -22.84
C ARG A 509 6.44 4.62 -23.48
N ILE A 510 5.95 5.84 -23.31
CA ILE A 510 4.79 6.40 -23.99
C ILE A 510 5.16 7.78 -24.57
N SER A 511 4.79 8.05 -25.82
CA SER A 511 5.20 9.28 -26.52
C SER A 511 4.30 9.61 -27.69
N GLY A 512 4.38 10.86 -28.16
CA GLY A 512 3.67 11.32 -29.36
C GLY A 512 2.16 11.42 -29.14
N VAL A 513 1.38 11.16 -30.19
CA VAL A 513 -0.09 11.23 -30.13
C VAL A 513 -0.68 9.83 -30.00
N ILE A 514 -1.42 9.56 -28.92
CA ILE A 514 -2.19 8.32 -28.77
C ILE A 514 -3.61 8.54 -29.31
N THR A 515 -4.04 7.67 -30.23
CA THR A 515 -5.37 7.72 -30.89
C THR A 515 -6.26 6.53 -30.54
N ASP A 516 -5.69 5.53 -29.87
CA ASP A 516 -6.41 4.43 -29.25
C ASP A 516 -6.46 4.62 -27.73
N ASP A 517 -7.42 3.97 -27.08
CA ASP A 517 -7.47 3.90 -25.61
C ASP A 517 -6.24 3.16 -25.09
N VAL A 518 -5.45 3.82 -24.24
CA VAL A 518 -4.25 3.26 -23.61
C VAL A 518 -4.50 3.08 -22.13
N ARG A 519 -4.13 1.90 -21.61
CA ARG A 519 -4.17 1.58 -20.18
C ARG A 519 -2.76 1.32 -19.67
N LEU A 520 -2.31 2.15 -18.73
CA LEU A 520 -1.05 1.96 -18.01
C LEU A 520 -1.34 1.06 -16.81
N THR A 521 -0.85 -0.18 -16.87
CA THR A 521 -1.07 -1.22 -15.87
C THR A 521 -0.05 -1.14 -14.74
N ARG A 522 -0.48 -1.50 -13.52
CA ARG A 522 0.40 -1.66 -12.36
C ARG A 522 1.50 -2.70 -12.64
N GLY A 523 2.65 -2.52 -11.98
CA GLY A 523 3.80 -3.42 -12.07
C GLY A 523 4.88 -2.92 -13.03
N ASN A 524 4.53 -2.01 -13.93
CA ASN A 524 5.49 -1.24 -14.73
C ASN A 524 5.60 0.18 -14.19
N ILE A 525 6.74 0.82 -14.48
CA ILE A 525 6.91 2.27 -14.40
C ILE A 525 6.85 2.85 -15.82
N TYR A 526 6.33 4.06 -16.00
CA TYR A 526 6.14 4.64 -17.32
C TYR A 526 6.99 5.87 -17.55
N GLU A 527 7.71 5.93 -18.67
CA GLU A 527 8.48 7.10 -19.09
C GLU A 527 7.68 7.84 -20.17
N VAL A 528 7.32 9.09 -19.90
CA VAL A 528 6.83 10.02 -20.92
C VAL A 528 8.04 10.58 -21.66
N VAL A 529 8.04 10.48 -22.99
CA VAL A 529 9.12 11.01 -23.83
C VAL A 529 8.59 12.10 -24.75
N GLY A 530 9.08 13.32 -24.57
CA GLY A 530 8.60 14.52 -25.24
C GLY A 530 7.19 14.90 -24.81
N ARG A 531 6.48 15.59 -25.71
CA ARG A 531 5.05 15.86 -25.57
C ARG A 531 4.24 14.59 -25.85
N LEU A 532 3.42 14.18 -24.88
CA LEU A 532 2.39 13.16 -25.03
C LEU A 532 1.01 13.80 -25.22
N ASP A 533 0.38 13.58 -26.37
CA ASP A 533 -0.99 14.02 -26.67
C ASP A 533 -1.97 12.84 -26.52
N VAL A 534 -2.96 12.97 -25.64
CA VAL A 534 -4.09 12.04 -25.54
C VAL A 534 -5.18 12.47 -26.51
N GLY A 535 -5.33 11.69 -27.58
CA GLY A 535 -6.21 11.96 -28.71
C GLY A 535 -5.89 13.23 -29.49
N VAL A 536 -6.68 13.49 -30.52
CA VAL A 536 -6.61 14.68 -31.36
C VAL A 536 -7.85 15.53 -31.13
N ASP A 537 -7.66 16.84 -30.89
CA ASP A 537 -8.72 17.82 -30.62
C ASP A 537 -9.92 17.68 -31.57
N ILE A 538 -11.09 17.38 -31.00
CA ILE A 538 -12.36 17.27 -31.74
C ILE A 538 -13.08 18.61 -31.93
N GLY A 539 -12.48 19.72 -31.52
CA GLY A 539 -13.05 21.06 -31.61
C GLY A 539 -14.10 21.36 -30.54
N ALA A 540 -14.44 22.65 -30.42
CA ALA A 540 -15.40 23.14 -29.44
C ALA A 540 -16.81 22.54 -29.58
N ASP A 541 -17.21 22.14 -30.80
CA ASP A 541 -18.50 21.49 -31.10
C ASP A 541 -18.43 19.96 -31.17
N GLY A 542 -17.23 19.38 -31.07
CA GLY A 542 -17.00 17.95 -31.24
C GLY A 542 -16.99 17.45 -32.68
N ALA A 543 -16.88 18.34 -33.68
CA ALA A 543 -16.94 18.00 -35.11
C ALA A 543 -15.71 18.46 -35.93
N ALA A 544 -14.57 18.74 -35.28
CA ALA A 544 -13.35 19.13 -35.99
C ALA A 544 -12.90 18.05 -36.98
N ALA A 545 -12.49 18.48 -38.17
CA ALA A 545 -12.00 17.58 -39.20
C ALA A 545 -10.67 16.96 -38.77
N GLY A 546 -10.62 15.63 -38.67
CA GLY A 546 -9.44 14.90 -38.22
C GLY A 546 -9.29 14.80 -36.70
N GLY A 547 -10.29 15.25 -35.92
CA GLY A 547 -10.37 14.96 -34.49
C GLY A 547 -10.54 13.45 -34.26
N ASP A 548 -9.86 12.94 -33.25
CA ASP A 548 -9.76 11.51 -32.95
C ASP A 548 -9.55 11.33 -31.44
N PRO A 549 -10.63 11.36 -30.65
CA PRO A 549 -10.52 11.37 -29.19
C PRO A 549 -10.08 9.98 -28.69
N ALA A 550 -9.27 9.98 -27.63
CA ALA A 550 -8.80 8.76 -26.98
C ALA A 550 -8.87 8.90 -25.46
N SER A 551 -8.68 7.79 -24.74
CA SER A 551 -8.52 7.82 -23.29
C SER A 551 -7.17 7.29 -22.81
N LEU A 552 -6.63 7.93 -21.78
CA LEU A 552 -5.49 7.43 -21.01
C LEU A 552 -5.98 6.98 -19.63
N THR A 553 -6.01 5.66 -19.39
CA THR A 553 -6.35 5.09 -18.09
C THR A 553 -5.08 4.72 -17.34
N ILE A 554 -4.94 5.19 -16.12
CA ILE A 554 -3.80 4.93 -15.24
C ILE A 554 -4.31 4.16 -14.01
N GLU A 555 -3.75 2.97 -13.77
CA GLU A 555 -4.12 2.13 -12.63
C GLU A 555 -3.52 2.63 -11.31
N ALA A 556 -4.15 2.30 -10.19
CA ALA A 556 -3.66 2.65 -8.86
C ALA A 556 -2.23 2.16 -8.63
N GLY A 557 -1.37 3.00 -8.04
CA GLY A 557 0.03 2.67 -7.74
C GLY A 557 0.98 2.78 -8.92
N VAL A 558 0.51 3.22 -10.10
CA VAL A 558 1.38 3.47 -11.24
C VAL A 558 2.17 4.77 -11.03
N THR A 559 3.48 4.69 -11.27
CA THR A 559 4.36 5.86 -11.38
C THR A 559 4.64 6.15 -12.85
N ILE A 560 4.48 7.42 -13.21
CA ILE A 560 4.85 7.99 -14.50
C ILE A 560 5.95 9.00 -14.24
N PHE A 561 7.06 8.92 -14.96
CA PHE A 561 8.13 9.91 -14.89
C PHE A 561 8.48 10.48 -16.26
N SER A 562 9.16 11.62 -16.24
CA SER A 562 9.72 12.28 -17.41
C SER A 562 11.25 12.35 -17.30
N GLY A 563 11.95 12.03 -18.38
CA GLY A 563 13.43 12.06 -18.45
C GLY A 563 14.00 13.45 -18.78
N SER A 564 13.16 14.37 -19.24
CA SER A 564 13.55 15.73 -19.58
C SER A 564 12.55 16.76 -19.06
N GLY A 565 13.07 17.95 -18.70
CA GLY A 565 12.26 19.13 -18.44
C GLY A 565 11.19 19.41 -19.50
N ALA A 566 11.53 19.21 -20.77
CA ALA A 566 10.65 19.51 -21.90
C ALA A 566 9.53 18.47 -22.13
N ASP A 567 9.45 17.41 -21.33
CA ASP A 567 8.44 16.37 -21.45
C ASP A 567 7.19 16.74 -20.63
N TYR A 568 6.00 16.49 -21.18
CA TYR A 568 4.71 16.83 -20.55
C TYR A 568 3.54 16.10 -21.22
N ILE A 569 2.39 16.11 -20.55
CA ILE A 569 1.17 15.43 -20.99
C ILE A 569 0.10 16.46 -21.36
N VAL A 570 -0.54 16.28 -22.51
CA VAL A 570 -1.68 17.09 -22.98
C VAL A 570 -2.88 16.17 -23.25
N VAL A 571 -3.99 16.40 -22.56
CA VAL A 571 -5.28 15.76 -22.85
C VAL A 571 -6.09 16.70 -23.73
N ASN A 572 -6.19 16.36 -25.02
CA ASN A 572 -6.87 17.22 -26.00
C ASN A 572 -8.39 17.23 -25.80
N ARG A 573 -9.07 18.28 -26.27
CA ARG A 573 -10.53 18.37 -26.12
C ARG A 573 -11.22 17.15 -26.73
N GLY A 574 -12.17 16.60 -25.97
CA GLY A 574 -12.91 15.39 -26.32
C GLY A 574 -12.25 14.09 -25.89
N SER A 575 -10.95 14.11 -25.58
CA SER A 575 -10.22 13.00 -24.97
C SER A 575 -10.38 13.00 -23.46
N GLN A 576 -9.97 11.91 -22.82
CA GLN A 576 -10.14 11.73 -21.37
C GLN A 576 -8.89 11.15 -20.71
N ILE A 577 -8.66 11.50 -19.45
CA ILE A 577 -7.68 10.85 -18.57
C ILE A 577 -8.37 10.29 -17.33
N PHE A 578 -8.02 9.07 -16.94
CA PHE A 578 -8.54 8.40 -15.75
C PHE A 578 -7.37 7.99 -14.86
N SER A 579 -6.95 8.87 -13.97
CA SER A 579 -5.97 8.57 -12.92
C SER A 579 -6.70 7.96 -11.72
N ASN A 580 -6.56 6.64 -11.54
CA ASN A 580 -7.36 5.86 -10.59
C ASN A 580 -6.55 5.44 -9.36
N GLY A 581 -5.83 6.37 -8.72
CA GLY A 581 -5.16 6.09 -7.46
C GLY A 581 -6.12 5.66 -6.36
N THR A 582 -5.59 5.03 -5.32
CA THR A 582 -6.27 4.84 -4.03
C THR A 582 -5.45 5.47 -2.91
N LYS A 583 -6.03 5.58 -1.71
CA LYS A 583 -5.31 6.07 -0.54
C LYS A 583 -4.01 5.29 -0.28
N GLU A 584 -4.03 3.98 -0.49
CA GLU A 584 -2.90 3.08 -0.25
C GLU A 584 -1.95 2.99 -1.46
N ASN A 585 -2.43 3.33 -2.66
CA ASN A 585 -1.68 3.21 -3.91
C ASN A 585 -1.99 4.43 -4.81
N PRO A 586 -1.48 5.62 -4.48
CA PRO A 586 -1.68 6.80 -5.30
C PRO A 586 -1.04 6.62 -6.69
N VAL A 587 -1.55 7.36 -7.68
CA VAL A 587 -0.86 7.53 -8.96
C VAL A 587 0.13 8.68 -8.80
N VAL A 588 1.38 8.49 -9.23
CA VAL A 588 2.44 9.51 -9.12
C VAL A 588 2.92 9.93 -10.50
N LEU A 589 2.94 11.24 -10.78
CA LEU A 589 3.54 11.85 -11.96
C LEU A 589 4.72 12.70 -11.52
N THR A 590 5.93 12.40 -11.99
CA THR A 590 7.16 13.00 -11.44
C THR A 590 8.32 13.04 -12.46
N SER A 591 9.54 13.30 -11.99
CA SER A 591 10.78 13.33 -12.77
C SER A 591 11.61 12.04 -12.64
N GLU A 592 12.54 11.83 -13.57
CA GLU A 592 13.53 10.75 -13.46
C GLU A 592 14.39 10.87 -12.18
N ALA A 593 14.67 12.09 -11.73
CA ALA A 593 15.51 12.33 -10.55
C ALA A 593 14.81 11.88 -9.25
N ASP A 594 13.49 12.08 -9.15
CA ASP A 594 12.67 11.61 -8.02
C ASP A 594 12.64 10.07 -7.98
N VAL A 595 12.29 9.42 -9.10
CA VAL A 595 12.14 7.94 -9.13
C VAL A 595 13.45 7.19 -8.95
N THR A 596 14.58 7.79 -9.31
CA THR A 596 15.91 7.21 -9.11
C THR A 596 16.60 7.65 -7.82
N GLY A 597 15.97 8.55 -7.04
CA GLY A 597 16.53 9.09 -5.79
C GLY A 597 17.82 9.88 -6.00
N THR A 598 17.96 10.53 -7.17
CA THR A 598 19.19 11.25 -7.57
C THR A 598 19.06 12.78 -7.48
N GLN A 599 17.95 13.28 -6.94
CA GLN A 599 17.73 14.71 -6.70
C GLN A 599 18.83 15.30 -5.79
N PRO A 600 19.57 16.33 -6.26
CA PRO A 600 20.61 16.95 -5.45
C PRO A 600 20.08 17.72 -4.24
N ASN A 601 18.84 18.22 -4.31
CA ASN A 601 18.18 18.99 -3.27
C ASN A 601 16.65 18.75 -3.32
N PRO A 602 16.16 17.60 -2.81
CA PRO A 602 14.75 17.21 -2.91
C PRO A 602 13.78 18.29 -2.42
N GLU A 603 14.11 18.95 -1.29
CA GLU A 603 13.29 20.02 -0.69
C GLU A 603 13.03 21.21 -1.63
N ASN A 604 13.88 21.41 -2.64
CA ASN A 604 13.80 22.54 -3.57
C ASN A 604 13.84 22.09 -5.04
N ALA A 605 13.55 20.82 -5.32
CA ALA A 605 13.47 20.28 -6.66
C ALA A 605 12.18 20.79 -7.33
N ILE A 606 12.32 21.61 -8.38
CA ILE A 606 11.22 22.21 -9.14
C ILE A 606 11.60 22.21 -10.63
N GLY A 607 10.63 22.23 -11.53
CA GLY A 607 10.88 22.40 -12.97
C GLY A 607 11.67 21.25 -13.58
N GLU A 608 11.50 20.03 -13.07
CA GLU A 608 12.20 18.85 -13.57
C GLU A 608 11.48 18.22 -14.79
N TRP A 609 10.20 18.58 -15.00
CA TRP A 609 9.39 18.28 -16.18
C TRP A 609 8.26 19.30 -16.34
N GLY A 610 7.52 19.26 -17.46
CA GLY A 610 6.54 20.31 -17.79
C GLY A 610 5.29 20.26 -16.91
N GLY A 611 4.59 19.13 -16.83
CA GLY A 611 3.36 19.00 -16.05
C GLY A 611 2.21 18.36 -16.84
N LEU A 612 0.99 18.47 -16.29
CA LEU A 612 -0.23 17.90 -16.87
C LEU A 612 -1.18 19.00 -17.38
N VAL A 613 -1.49 18.98 -18.68
CA VAL A 613 -2.42 19.93 -19.31
C VAL A 613 -3.69 19.21 -19.73
N ILE A 614 -4.86 19.66 -19.27
CA ILE A 614 -6.18 19.11 -19.64
C ILE A 614 -7.02 20.19 -20.32
N LEU A 615 -7.43 19.90 -21.56
CA LEU A 615 -8.18 20.83 -22.40
C LEU A 615 -9.64 20.37 -22.53
N GLY A 616 -10.57 21.25 -22.17
CA GLY A 616 -12.01 20.98 -22.27
C GLY A 616 -12.76 21.94 -23.19
N ARG A 617 -14.05 21.69 -23.35
CA ARG A 617 -15.01 22.44 -24.19
C ARG A 617 -15.97 23.30 -23.37
N ALA A 618 -15.71 23.51 -22.09
CA ALA A 618 -16.54 24.34 -21.25
C ALA A 618 -16.38 25.84 -21.59
N PRO A 619 -17.39 26.67 -21.27
CA PRO A 619 -17.35 28.10 -21.52
C PRO A 619 -16.15 28.82 -20.90
N ILE A 620 -15.59 29.76 -21.67
CA ILE A 620 -14.57 30.71 -21.24
C ILE A 620 -15.00 32.13 -21.59
N ASN A 621 -14.36 33.12 -20.98
CA ASN A 621 -14.72 34.53 -21.17
C ASN A 621 -13.68 35.37 -21.94
N ARG A 622 -12.50 34.82 -22.22
CA ARG A 622 -11.44 35.42 -23.04
C ARG A 622 -11.23 34.58 -24.29
N CYS A 623 -11.65 35.10 -25.46
CA CYS A 623 -11.55 34.39 -26.73
C CYS A 623 -10.40 34.95 -27.58
N ARG A 624 -9.54 34.10 -28.17
CA ARG A 624 -8.40 34.52 -29.00
C ARG A 624 -8.80 35.26 -30.29
N ASN A 625 -10.02 35.01 -30.78
CA ASN A 625 -10.53 35.55 -32.06
C ASN A 625 -11.60 36.64 -31.89
N ALA A 626 -11.70 37.26 -30.72
CA ALA A 626 -12.77 38.24 -30.39
C ALA A 626 -14.19 37.71 -30.67
N ALA A 627 -14.38 36.38 -30.57
CA ALA A 627 -15.68 35.74 -30.61
C ALA A 627 -16.56 36.16 -29.43
N THR A 628 -17.84 35.82 -29.47
CA THR A 628 -18.72 36.07 -28.33
C THR A 628 -18.36 35.09 -27.20
N PRO A 629 -18.06 35.59 -25.98
CA PRO A 629 -17.83 34.74 -24.80
C PRO A 629 -18.91 33.68 -24.59
N ALA A 630 -18.52 32.55 -23.98
CA ALA A 630 -19.41 31.42 -23.69
C ALA A 630 -20.13 30.79 -24.92
N THR A 631 -19.59 30.97 -26.12
CA THR A 631 -20.11 30.35 -27.35
C THR A 631 -19.13 29.34 -27.91
N VAL A 632 -19.61 28.52 -28.85
CA VAL A 632 -18.79 27.50 -29.52
C VAL A 632 -17.61 28.07 -30.30
N ASP A 633 -17.71 29.34 -30.73
CA ASP A 633 -16.64 30.04 -31.45
C ASP A 633 -15.61 30.68 -30.49
N CYS A 634 -15.86 30.66 -29.18
CA CYS A 634 -14.96 31.19 -28.17
C CYS A 634 -13.98 30.10 -27.71
N ASP A 635 -12.79 30.13 -28.29
CA ASP A 635 -11.65 29.32 -27.87
C ASP A 635 -10.45 30.21 -27.51
N ASN A 636 -9.48 29.60 -26.82
CA ASN A 636 -8.19 30.20 -26.53
C ASN A 636 -7.10 29.12 -26.51
N VAL A 637 -5.85 29.49 -26.29
CA VAL A 637 -4.70 28.57 -26.24
C VAL A 637 -3.99 28.68 -24.89
N VAL A 638 -3.51 27.55 -24.36
CA VAL A 638 -2.61 27.55 -23.20
C VAL A 638 -1.26 28.10 -23.65
N GLU A 639 -0.67 28.98 -22.85
CA GLU A 639 0.65 29.56 -23.13
C GLU A 639 1.76 28.49 -23.05
N GLY A 640 2.87 28.68 -23.75
CA GLY A 640 3.98 27.71 -23.82
C GLY A 640 3.71 26.44 -24.67
N VAL A 641 2.47 25.97 -24.78
CA VAL A 641 2.13 24.72 -25.49
C VAL A 641 1.81 24.97 -26.96
N THR A 642 2.81 24.79 -27.82
CA THR A 642 2.72 25.01 -29.27
C THR A 642 3.10 23.78 -30.07
N ASN A 643 2.73 23.78 -31.36
CA ASN A 643 3.05 22.72 -32.34
C ASN A 643 2.56 21.30 -31.97
N PRO A 644 1.24 21.06 -31.94
CA PRO A 644 0.14 22.00 -32.23
C PRO A 644 -0.25 22.85 -31.01
N ASP A 645 -0.99 23.94 -31.23
CA ASP A 645 -1.49 24.76 -30.12
C ASP A 645 -2.43 23.94 -29.21
N ALA A 646 -2.28 24.08 -27.89
CA ALA A 646 -3.22 23.50 -26.91
C ALA A 646 -4.51 24.33 -26.82
N VAL A 647 -5.45 24.07 -27.73
CA VAL A 647 -6.71 24.82 -27.83
C VAL A 647 -7.74 24.34 -26.83
N TYR A 648 -8.32 25.26 -26.06
CA TYR A 648 -9.40 24.99 -25.11
C TYR A 648 -10.59 25.93 -25.32
N GLY A 649 -11.71 25.63 -24.65
CA GLY A 649 -12.93 26.43 -24.67
C GLY A 649 -13.99 25.90 -25.61
N GLY A 650 -15.23 26.33 -25.38
CA GLY A 650 -16.41 25.95 -26.15
C GLY A 650 -17.70 26.35 -25.44
N ALA A 651 -18.77 25.59 -25.67
CA ALA A 651 -20.10 25.87 -25.12
C ALA A 651 -20.72 24.70 -24.35
N VAL A 652 -19.90 23.80 -23.81
CA VAL A 652 -20.35 22.57 -23.12
C VAL A 652 -19.99 22.63 -21.63
N PRO A 653 -20.82 23.22 -20.75
CA PRO A 653 -20.48 23.37 -19.32
C PRO A 653 -20.19 22.04 -18.60
N ALA A 654 -20.88 20.97 -18.99
CA ALA A 654 -20.72 19.63 -18.43
C ALA A 654 -19.78 18.74 -19.26
N ASP A 655 -18.82 19.34 -20.00
CA ASP A 655 -17.78 18.57 -20.68
C ASP A 655 -17.03 17.70 -19.67
N ASN A 656 -16.65 16.50 -20.11
CA ASN A 656 -16.04 15.50 -19.24
C ASN A 656 -14.69 15.08 -19.82
N SER A 657 -13.62 15.54 -19.18
CA SER A 657 -12.22 15.22 -19.52
C SER A 657 -11.68 14.02 -18.71
N GLY A 658 -12.53 13.31 -17.97
CA GLY A 658 -12.22 12.11 -17.20
C GLY A 658 -12.19 12.33 -15.68
N SER A 659 -11.24 11.70 -14.99
CA SER A 659 -11.11 11.78 -13.54
C SER A 659 -9.66 11.75 -13.05
N LEU A 660 -9.34 12.58 -12.07
CA LEU A 660 -8.15 12.48 -11.23
C LEU A 660 -8.56 12.08 -9.82
N ARG A 661 -8.07 10.93 -9.34
CA ARG A 661 -8.28 10.43 -7.97
C ARG A 661 -6.97 9.96 -7.35
N TYR A 662 -6.70 10.39 -6.11
CA TYR A 662 -5.46 10.06 -5.38
C TYR A 662 -4.22 10.20 -6.27
N THR A 663 -4.08 11.38 -6.87
CA THR A 663 -3.04 11.69 -7.86
C THR A 663 -2.06 12.68 -7.28
N VAL A 664 -0.77 12.36 -7.34
CA VAL A 664 0.31 13.21 -6.86
C VAL A 664 1.16 13.62 -8.06
N VAL A 665 1.23 14.93 -8.32
CA VAL A 665 2.09 15.53 -9.34
C VAL A 665 3.25 16.21 -8.62
N LYS A 666 4.49 15.84 -8.92
CA LYS A 666 5.68 16.38 -8.24
C LYS A 666 6.65 17.02 -9.22
N HIS A 667 7.35 18.08 -8.79
CA HIS A 667 8.52 18.64 -9.47
C HIS A 667 8.27 19.12 -10.91
N SER A 668 7.03 19.50 -11.23
CA SER A 668 6.61 20.12 -12.50
C SER A 668 7.11 21.56 -12.62
N GLY A 669 6.73 22.30 -13.67
CA GLY A 669 7.09 23.72 -13.77
C GLY A 669 8.11 24.06 -14.85
N PHE A 670 8.51 23.14 -15.74
CA PHE A 670 9.62 23.43 -16.64
C PHE A 670 9.29 24.53 -17.66
N GLU A 671 10.22 25.46 -17.85
CA GLU A 671 10.22 26.52 -18.88
C GLU A 671 10.33 25.91 -20.30
N VAL A 672 9.20 25.43 -20.85
CA VAL A 672 9.16 24.77 -22.17
C VAL A 672 9.50 25.72 -23.33
N THR A 673 9.27 27.01 -23.13
CA THR A 673 9.76 28.09 -23.99
C THR A 673 10.11 29.31 -23.15
N THR A 674 10.98 30.20 -23.62
CA THR A 674 11.47 31.31 -22.79
C THR A 674 10.35 32.17 -22.20
N GLY A 675 10.27 32.20 -20.87
CA GLY A 675 9.27 32.88 -20.04
C GLY A 675 7.89 32.20 -20.00
N ASN A 676 7.80 30.94 -20.42
CA ASN A 676 6.59 30.13 -20.34
C ASN A 676 6.93 28.76 -19.76
N GLU A 677 6.94 28.73 -18.45
CA GLU A 677 6.80 27.57 -17.60
C GLU A 677 5.41 26.93 -17.80
N LEU A 678 5.28 25.65 -17.43
CA LEU A 678 3.98 24.96 -17.41
C LEU A 678 3.62 24.65 -15.96
N ASN A 679 2.34 24.70 -15.64
CA ASN A 679 1.85 24.46 -14.28
C ASN A 679 1.99 22.98 -13.89
N GLY A 680 1.87 22.68 -12.60
CA GLY A 680 1.73 21.29 -12.17
C GLY A 680 0.52 20.64 -12.80
N ILE A 681 -0.64 21.28 -12.68
CA ILE A 681 -1.84 20.90 -13.45
C ILE A 681 -2.47 22.14 -14.05
N THR A 682 -2.60 22.15 -15.38
CA THR A 682 -3.37 23.16 -16.12
C THR A 682 -4.75 22.60 -16.45
N LEU A 683 -5.81 23.24 -15.97
CA LEU A 683 -7.21 22.91 -16.26
C LEU A 683 -7.84 23.99 -17.13
N ALA A 684 -7.78 23.83 -18.45
CA ALA A 684 -8.23 24.85 -19.40
C ALA A 684 -9.57 24.49 -20.04
N GLY A 685 -10.62 25.27 -19.74
CA GLY A 685 -11.98 25.04 -20.25
C GLY A 685 -12.58 23.71 -19.80
N VAL A 686 -12.17 23.17 -18.66
CA VAL A 686 -12.64 21.87 -18.16
C VAL A 686 -14.04 21.99 -17.55
N GLY A 687 -14.93 21.08 -17.93
CA GLY A 687 -16.34 21.10 -17.52
C GLY A 687 -16.62 20.35 -16.22
N SER A 688 -17.81 20.59 -15.67
CA SER A 688 -18.28 19.97 -14.42
C SER A 688 -18.57 18.46 -14.52
N GLY A 689 -18.47 17.88 -15.71
CA GLY A 689 -18.52 16.44 -15.90
C GLY A 689 -17.22 15.72 -15.51
N THR A 690 -16.14 16.47 -15.29
CA THR A 690 -14.81 15.97 -14.90
C THR A 690 -14.71 15.87 -13.39
N THR A 691 -14.09 14.81 -12.87
CA THR A 691 -13.87 14.62 -11.43
C THR A 691 -12.42 14.95 -11.06
N VAL A 692 -12.22 15.78 -10.04
CA VAL A 692 -10.90 16.04 -9.44
C VAL A 692 -11.06 15.90 -7.93
N ASP A 693 -10.50 14.84 -7.35
CA ASP A 693 -10.69 14.53 -5.93
C ASP A 693 -9.44 13.85 -5.36
N TYR A 694 -8.95 14.27 -4.19
CA TYR A 694 -7.68 13.80 -3.62
C TYR A 694 -6.51 13.99 -4.59
N VAL A 695 -6.16 15.26 -4.84
CA VAL A 695 -5.08 15.62 -5.76
C VAL A 695 -4.03 16.45 -5.03
N GLN A 696 -2.77 16.06 -5.19
CA GLN A 696 -1.62 16.81 -4.73
C GLN A 696 -0.80 17.36 -5.89
N VAL A 697 -0.36 18.60 -5.75
CA VAL A 697 0.77 19.14 -6.50
C VAL A 697 1.87 19.53 -5.53
N HIS A 698 3.08 19.02 -5.75
CA HIS A 698 4.24 19.25 -4.91
C HIS A 698 5.39 19.86 -5.71
N ASN A 699 5.92 20.98 -5.24
CA ASN A 699 7.09 21.66 -5.78
C ASN A 699 7.01 21.90 -7.31
N SER A 700 5.95 22.58 -7.76
CA SER A 700 5.91 23.12 -9.12
C SER A 700 6.82 24.37 -9.20
N SER A 701 7.60 24.53 -10.27
CA SER A 701 8.36 25.78 -10.50
C SER A 701 7.48 26.95 -10.95
N ASP A 702 6.26 26.64 -11.35
CA ASP A 702 5.22 27.59 -11.75
C ASP A 702 4.03 27.37 -10.80
N ASP A 703 2.81 27.52 -11.29
CA ASP A 703 1.64 27.29 -10.47
C ASP A 703 1.49 25.83 -10.02
N GLY A 704 0.87 25.66 -8.85
CA GLY A 704 0.37 24.36 -8.40
C GLY A 704 -0.73 23.86 -9.34
N ILE A 705 -1.87 24.56 -9.35
CA ILE A 705 -2.96 24.32 -10.29
C ILE A 705 -3.46 25.65 -10.86
N GLU A 706 -3.52 25.75 -12.18
CA GLU A 706 -4.11 26.90 -12.87
C GLU A 706 -5.40 26.52 -13.61
N PHE A 707 -6.45 27.33 -13.42
CA PHE A 707 -7.75 27.17 -14.04
C PHE A 707 -7.99 28.26 -15.08
N PHE A 708 -7.97 27.88 -16.36
CA PHE A 708 -8.34 28.78 -17.45
C PHE A 708 -9.81 28.58 -17.85
N GLY A 709 -10.73 29.31 -17.21
CA GLY A 709 -12.15 29.20 -17.52
C GLY A 709 -12.76 27.83 -17.15
N GLY A 710 -13.96 27.54 -17.64
CA GLY A 710 -14.67 26.30 -17.31
C GLY A 710 -15.33 26.31 -15.93
N GLY A 711 -15.68 25.12 -15.45
CA GLY A 711 -16.47 24.93 -14.23
C GLY A 711 -16.30 23.57 -13.59
N VAL A 712 -15.13 22.95 -13.76
CA VAL A 712 -14.76 21.74 -13.02
C VAL A 712 -14.80 22.03 -11.52
N ASN A 713 -15.26 21.07 -10.73
CA ASN A 713 -15.21 21.14 -9.27
C ASN A 713 -14.06 20.27 -8.78
N ALA A 714 -13.46 20.63 -7.64
CA ALA A 714 -12.44 19.79 -7.02
C ALA A 714 -12.57 19.73 -5.50
N THR A 715 -12.26 18.56 -4.94
CA THR A 715 -12.26 18.32 -3.49
C THR A 715 -10.95 17.70 -3.03
N HIS A 716 -10.56 17.93 -1.78
CA HIS A 716 -9.36 17.34 -1.18
C HIS A 716 -8.07 17.66 -1.95
N LEU A 717 -7.73 18.96 -2.01
CA LEU A 717 -6.54 19.45 -2.69
C LEU A 717 -5.41 19.70 -1.70
N VAL A 718 -4.20 19.22 -2.03
CA VAL A 718 -2.97 19.49 -1.28
C VAL A 718 -1.97 20.14 -2.21
N LEU A 719 -1.65 21.41 -1.98
CA LEU A 719 -0.75 22.19 -2.84
C LEU A 719 0.43 22.64 -2.01
N THR A 720 1.58 22.09 -2.30
CA THR A 720 2.78 22.25 -1.47
C THR A 720 3.93 22.74 -2.32
N GLY A 721 4.53 23.85 -1.91
CA GLY A 721 5.80 24.32 -2.46
C GLY A 721 5.81 24.79 -3.91
N ALA A 722 4.66 25.17 -4.49
CA ALA A 722 4.63 25.93 -5.74
C ALA A 722 5.51 27.19 -5.63
N ASP A 723 6.32 27.47 -6.66
CA ASP A 723 7.27 28.58 -6.65
C ASP A 723 6.65 29.90 -7.12
N ASP A 724 5.64 29.84 -8.01
CA ASP A 724 4.75 30.97 -8.31
C ASP A 724 3.47 30.87 -7.46
N ASP A 725 2.30 30.64 -8.06
CA ASP A 725 1.03 30.60 -7.32
C ASP A 725 0.56 29.19 -6.97
N SER A 726 -0.06 29.00 -5.82
CA SER A 726 -0.61 27.66 -5.51
C SER A 726 -1.87 27.37 -6.32
N LEU A 727 -2.81 28.32 -6.33
CA LEU A 727 -4.01 28.31 -7.16
C LEU A 727 -4.06 29.58 -8.02
N ASP A 728 -4.15 29.44 -9.34
CA ASP A 728 -4.48 30.56 -10.24
C ASP A 728 -5.81 30.31 -10.96
N THR A 729 -6.62 31.35 -11.10
CA THR A 729 -7.87 31.34 -11.85
C THR A 729 -7.93 32.51 -12.82
N ASP A 730 -8.10 32.21 -14.11
CA ASP A 730 -8.34 33.21 -15.17
C ASP A 730 -9.53 32.81 -16.06
N ASN A 731 -9.83 33.62 -17.06
CA ASN A 731 -10.65 33.31 -18.23
C ASN A 731 -12.08 32.83 -17.95
N GLY A 732 -12.62 33.20 -16.79
CA GLY A 732 -14.02 32.99 -16.42
C GLY A 732 -14.27 31.68 -15.66
N TYR A 733 -13.28 31.19 -14.91
CA TYR A 733 -13.44 29.98 -14.12
C TYR A 733 -14.53 30.16 -13.06
N ASN A 734 -15.45 29.21 -12.98
CA ASN A 734 -16.68 29.35 -12.19
C ASN A 734 -17.03 28.09 -11.36
N GLY A 735 -16.04 27.23 -11.11
CA GLY A 735 -16.17 25.98 -10.34
C GLY A 735 -16.13 26.16 -8.82
N SER A 736 -16.29 25.05 -8.11
CA SER A 736 -16.25 24.96 -6.64
C SER A 736 -15.06 24.11 -6.18
N LEU A 737 -14.31 24.60 -5.19
CA LEU A 737 -13.16 23.96 -4.55
C LEU A 737 -13.45 23.77 -3.06
N GLN A 738 -13.23 22.57 -2.50
CA GLN A 738 -13.41 22.31 -1.06
C GLN A 738 -12.31 21.42 -0.46
N TYR A 739 -11.96 21.65 0.81
CA TYR A 739 -10.89 20.95 1.54
C TYR A 739 -9.55 21.17 0.86
N VAL A 740 -9.09 22.43 0.89
CA VAL A 740 -7.88 22.86 0.19
C VAL A 740 -6.78 23.20 1.20
N VAL A 741 -5.69 22.47 1.19
CA VAL A 741 -4.48 22.81 1.95
C VAL A 741 -3.45 23.39 1.01
N VAL A 742 -2.99 24.61 1.30
CA VAL A 742 -1.85 25.23 0.63
C VAL A 742 -0.74 25.41 1.66
N LYS A 743 0.49 25.03 1.30
CA LYS A 743 1.70 25.27 2.09
C LYS A 743 2.83 25.71 1.19
N GLN A 744 3.23 26.97 1.27
CA GLN A 744 4.33 27.51 0.46
C GLN A 744 5.69 26.93 0.92
N ARG A 745 6.68 26.92 0.03
CA ARG A 745 8.05 26.44 0.32
C ARG A 745 8.85 27.56 0.97
N THR A 746 9.70 27.26 1.95
CA THR A 746 10.51 28.29 2.66
C THR A 746 11.44 29.10 1.75
N ALA A 747 11.92 28.51 0.66
CA ALA A 747 12.85 29.14 -0.27
C ALA A 747 12.18 29.62 -1.57
N GLY A 748 10.84 29.76 -1.60
CA GLY A 748 10.06 30.07 -2.79
C GLY A 748 8.62 30.54 -2.52
N GLY A 749 7.83 30.66 -3.58
CA GLY A 749 6.41 31.01 -3.56
C GLY A 749 6.10 32.51 -3.72
N ASP A 750 5.09 32.84 -4.53
CA ASP A 750 4.48 34.18 -4.60
C ASP A 750 3.12 34.22 -3.88
N ASN A 751 2.03 33.81 -4.53
CA ASN A 751 0.69 33.88 -3.95
C ASN A 751 0.10 32.48 -3.66
N MET A 752 -0.78 32.40 -2.67
CA MET A 752 -1.54 31.15 -2.47
C MET A 752 -2.70 31.07 -3.44
N VAL A 753 -3.31 32.22 -3.72
CA VAL A 753 -4.33 32.37 -4.75
C VAL A 753 -4.01 33.62 -5.57
N GLU A 754 -3.85 33.45 -6.88
CA GLU A 754 -4.03 34.52 -7.86
C GLU A 754 -5.40 34.36 -8.54
N ALA A 755 -6.11 35.48 -8.73
CA ALA A 755 -7.40 35.46 -9.38
C ALA A 755 -7.58 36.67 -10.28
N SER A 756 -7.79 36.40 -11.57
CA SER A 756 -7.93 37.40 -12.61
C SER A 756 -9.03 37.02 -13.62
N SER A 757 -9.46 37.99 -14.43
CA SER A 757 -10.39 37.75 -15.53
C SER A 757 -10.58 38.98 -16.43
N VAL A 758 -11.51 38.85 -17.38
CA VAL A 758 -12.06 39.99 -18.11
C VAL A 758 -13.26 40.58 -17.37
N ALA A 759 -13.15 41.82 -16.88
CA ALA A 759 -14.22 42.48 -16.13
C ALA A 759 -15.51 42.68 -16.94
N GLY A 760 -16.65 42.39 -16.30
CA GLY A 760 -17.99 42.64 -16.85
C GLY A 760 -18.42 41.68 -17.95
N ILE A 761 -17.70 40.57 -18.16
CA ILE A 761 -17.99 39.56 -19.16
C ILE A 761 -18.52 38.28 -18.50
N SER A 762 -19.44 37.59 -19.18
CA SER A 762 -20.01 36.31 -18.73
C SER A 762 -19.38 35.14 -19.50
N PRO A 763 -19.05 34.00 -18.85
CA PRO A 763 -19.14 33.78 -17.40
C PRO A 763 -18.14 34.68 -16.62
N PRO A 764 -18.53 35.19 -15.45
CA PRO A 764 -17.56 35.83 -14.56
C PRO A 764 -16.56 34.78 -14.04
N SER A 765 -15.32 35.19 -13.74
CA SER A 765 -14.46 34.35 -12.89
C SER A 765 -15.01 34.43 -11.46
N ASP A 766 -15.76 33.41 -11.04
CA ASP A 766 -16.41 33.33 -9.73
C ASP A 766 -16.10 31.96 -9.13
N ALA A 767 -14.82 31.72 -8.82
CA ALA A 767 -14.40 30.54 -8.08
C ALA A 767 -15.03 30.54 -6.68
N LYS A 768 -15.60 29.41 -6.26
CA LYS A 768 -16.07 29.21 -4.88
C LYS A 768 -15.06 28.34 -4.17
N VAL A 769 -14.39 28.86 -3.14
CA VAL A 769 -13.41 28.10 -2.37
C VAL A 769 -13.90 28.00 -0.93
N SER A 770 -14.16 26.79 -0.45
CA SER A 770 -14.63 26.51 0.91
C SER A 770 -13.63 25.64 1.67
N ASN A 771 -13.56 25.79 2.99
CA ASN A 771 -12.76 24.89 3.84
C ASN A 771 -11.30 24.81 3.39
N PHE A 772 -10.62 25.96 3.44
CA PHE A 772 -9.23 26.07 3.04
C PHE A 772 -8.31 26.39 4.23
N THR A 773 -7.11 25.82 4.23
CA THR A 773 -6.04 26.14 5.16
C THR A 773 -4.79 26.55 4.38
N PHE A 774 -4.40 27.80 4.52
CA PHE A 774 -3.41 28.49 3.71
C PHE A 774 -2.21 28.89 4.58
N LEU A 775 -1.07 28.26 4.34
CA LEU A 775 0.14 28.34 5.17
C LEU A 775 1.32 28.93 4.41
N GLY A 776 1.76 30.09 4.85
CA GLY A 776 2.95 30.76 4.30
C GLY A 776 4.22 30.36 5.04
N GLU A 777 5.37 30.72 4.47
CA GLU A 777 6.69 30.52 5.10
C GLU A 777 7.48 31.84 5.11
N ALA A 778 6.86 32.91 5.63
CA ALA A 778 7.44 34.25 5.83
C ALA A 778 7.78 35.08 4.56
N GLY A 779 7.32 34.64 3.38
CA GLY A 779 7.25 35.38 2.11
C GLY A 779 5.80 35.49 1.59
N GLY A 780 5.59 36.07 0.41
CA GLY A 780 4.33 35.98 -0.33
C GLY A 780 3.07 36.61 0.28
N ASN A 781 1.94 36.38 -0.40
CA ASN A 781 0.61 36.86 0.00
C ASN A 781 -0.43 35.74 -0.12
N ALA A 782 -1.46 35.74 0.71
CA ALA A 782 -2.51 34.73 0.58
C ALA A 782 -3.37 34.96 -0.68
N PHE A 783 -3.81 36.19 -0.93
CA PHE A 783 -4.66 36.50 -2.07
C PHE A 783 -4.08 37.64 -2.90
N ARG A 784 -3.81 37.38 -4.17
CA ARG A 784 -3.60 38.39 -5.20
C ARG A 784 -4.85 38.47 -6.07
N LEU A 785 -5.52 39.63 -6.01
CA LEU A 785 -6.82 39.81 -6.64
C LEU A 785 -6.69 40.91 -7.69
N ASN A 786 -6.90 40.53 -8.95
CA ASN A 786 -6.76 41.38 -10.12
C ASN A 786 -8.13 41.72 -10.73
N THR A 787 -8.14 42.46 -11.84
CA THR A 787 -9.36 42.82 -12.55
C THR A 787 -10.17 41.60 -12.97
N GLY A 788 -11.50 41.68 -12.84
CA GLY A 788 -12.47 40.75 -13.42
C GLY A 788 -12.87 39.55 -12.57
N THR A 789 -12.22 39.31 -11.43
CA THR A 789 -12.59 38.22 -10.51
C THR A 789 -13.71 38.63 -9.55
N VAL A 790 -14.70 37.77 -9.34
CA VAL A 790 -15.81 37.95 -8.38
C VAL A 790 -15.63 37.06 -7.14
N GLY A 791 -14.78 36.03 -7.22
CA GLY A 791 -14.72 34.83 -6.37
C GLY A 791 -15.19 34.91 -4.91
N THR A 792 -15.72 33.78 -4.41
CA THR A 792 -16.25 33.63 -3.05
C THR A 792 -15.40 32.67 -2.23
N TYR A 793 -14.80 33.16 -1.14
CA TYR A 793 -13.93 32.39 -0.26
C TYR A 793 -14.59 32.27 1.13
N VAL A 794 -14.83 31.04 1.59
CA VAL A 794 -15.54 30.80 2.85
C VAL A 794 -14.90 29.71 3.70
N ASN A 795 -15.14 29.76 5.00
CA ASN A 795 -14.69 28.72 5.95
C ASN A 795 -13.17 28.50 5.90
N GLY A 796 -12.39 29.57 5.92
CA GLY A 796 -10.95 29.53 5.65
C GLY A 796 -10.06 29.84 6.85
N VAL A 797 -8.82 29.38 6.81
CA VAL A 797 -7.74 29.77 7.73
C VAL A 797 -6.54 30.21 6.91
N VAL A 798 -5.98 31.37 7.22
CA VAL A 798 -4.76 31.93 6.62
C VAL A 798 -3.76 32.20 7.72
N LYS A 799 -2.54 31.67 7.59
CA LYS A 799 -1.48 31.77 8.59
C LYS A 799 -0.11 31.95 7.94
N GLU A 800 0.79 32.68 8.63
CA GLU A 800 2.23 32.74 8.33
C GLU A 800 2.65 33.33 6.96
N VAL A 801 1.74 34.07 6.31
CA VAL A 801 2.05 34.91 5.13
C VAL A 801 2.51 36.31 5.54
N THR A 802 3.21 36.99 4.62
CA THR A 802 3.64 38.38 4.83
C THR A 802 2.43 39.31 4.90
N GLU A 803 1.59 39.36 3.86
CA GLU A 803 0.31 40.08 3.87
C GLU A 803 -0.84 39.16 3.44
N CYS A 804 -2.05 39.40 3.96
CA CYS A 804 -3.20 38.60 3.55
C CYS A 804 -3.62 38.92 2.10
N PHE A 805 -3.57 40.19 1.70
CA PHE A 805 -4.07 40.64 0.40
C PHE A 805 -3.08 41.53 -0.34
N ARG A 806 -2.88 41.22 -1.61
CA ARG A 806 -2.46 42.13 -2.67
C ARG A 806 -3.67 42.46 -3.54
N TRP A 807 -4.47 43.44 -3.10
CA TRP A 807 -5.67 43.88 -3.80
C TRP A 807 -5.34 44.98 -4.82
N GLU A 808 -5.48 44.71 -6.12
CA GLU A 808 -5.27 45.74 -7.13
C GLU A 808 -6.39 46.79 -7.12
N SER A 809 -6.08 48.06 -7.41
CA SER A 809 -7.10 49.13 -7.51
C SER A 809 -8.15 48.89 -8.60
N SER A 810 -7.89 47.96 -9.50
CA SER A 810 -8.75 47.51 -10.59
C SER A 810 -9.42 46.17 -10.30
N ALA A 811 -9.19 45.56 -9.13
CA ALA A 811 -9.70 44.25 -8.81
C ALA A 811 -11.23 44.21 -8.80
N GLY A 812 -11.79 43.00 -8.88
CA GLY A 812 -13.24 42.89 -8.92
C GLY A 812 -13.80 43.32 -10.27
N ASN A 813 -14.80 44.18 -10.25
CA ASN A 813 -15.46 44.64 -11.48
C ASN A 813 -14.69 45.70 -12.30
N GLY A 814 -13.42 45.99 -11.98
CA GLY A 814 -12.63 47.02 -12.66
C GLY A 814 -12.85 48.44 -12.15
N VAL A 815 -13.60 48.63 -11.07
CA VAL A 815 -13.87 49.93 -10.44
C VAL A 815 -13.16 49.99 -9.10
N ALA A 816 -12.43 51.07 -8.85
CA ALA A 816 -11.70 51.25 -7.60
C ALA A 816 -12.62 51.27 -6.35
N GLY A 817 -12.14 50.59 -5.29
CA GLY A 817 -12.86 50.37 -4.04
C GLY A 817 -13.83 49.19 -4.08
N TYR A 818 -14.16 48.65 -2.90
CA TYR A 818 -14.99 47.45 -2.76
C TYR A 818 -16.49 47.67 -3.02
N GLN A 819 -17.11 46.72 -3.72
CA GLN A 819 -18.53 46.62 -4.02
C GLN A 819 -19.06 45.20 -3.78
N ALA A 820 -19.93 45.07 -2.78
CA ALA A 820 -20.52 43.78 -2.41
C ALA A 820 -21.31 43.13 -3.55
N GLY A 821 -21.06 41.84 -3.78
CA GLY A 821 -21.76 41.01 -4.77
C GLY A 821 -21.23 41.09 -6.20
N VAL A 822 -20.19 41.89 -6.45
CA VAL A 822 -19.50 41.97 -7.75
C VAL A 822 -17.98 41.92 -7.62
N ASP A 823 -17.44 42.16 -6.42
CA ASP A 823 -16.04 41.98 -6.07
C ASP A 823 -15.88 40.78 -5.11
N PRO A 824 -14.65 40.23 -4.95
CA PRO A 824 -14.38 39.08 -4.10
C PRO A 824 -14.93 39.18 -2.68
N ALA A 825 -15.54 38.09 -2.22
CA ALA A 825 -16.23 38.02 -0.93
C ALA A 825 -15.61 36.97 0.00
N PHE A 826 -15.56 37.30 1.29
CA PHE A 826 -14.95 36.46 2.34
C PHE A 826 -15.94 36.26 3.48
N ASN A 827 -16.22 35.02 3.91
CA ASN A 827 -17.04 34.76 5.11
C ASN A 827 -16.45 33.63 5.95
N SER A 828 -16.48 33.79 7.28
CA SER A 828 -15.93 32.82 8.22
C SER A 828 -14.47 32.48 7.91
N VAL A 829 -13.64 33.49 7.66
CA VAL A 829 -12.21 33.34 7.43
C VAL A 829 -11.40 33.91 8.60
N LEU A 830 -10.51 33.09 9.16
CA LEU A 830 -9.53 33.50 10.16
C LEU A 830 -8.23 33.92 9.46
N PHE A 831 -7.93 35.21 9.51
CA PHE A 831 -6.71 35.81 8.97
C PHE A 831 -5.69 36.07 10.07
N ASP A 832 -4.58 35.35 10.04
CA ASP A 832 -3.42 35.51 10.93
C ASP A 832 -2.13 35.76 10.13
N CYS A 833 -2.07 36.92 9.48
CA CYS A 833 -0.96 37.33 8.62
C CYS A 833 0.00 38.27 9.36
N ALA A 834 1.31 38.12 9.14
CA ALA A 834 2.35 38.77 9.94
C ALA A 834 2.37 40.31 9.81
N ALA A 835 2.14 40.86 8.60
CA ALA A 835 1.99 42.29 8.37
C ALA A 835 0.53 42.78 8.53
N GLY A 836 -0.37 41.90 8.96
CA GLY A 836 -1.81 42.14 8.99
C GLY A 836 -2.45 41.97 7.62
N VAL A 837 -3.61 42.62 7.44
CA VAL A 837 -4.45 42.43 6.24
C VAL A 837 -3.72 42.87 4.97
N GLU A 838 -2.95 43.97 4.98
CA GLU A 838 -2.30 44.55 3.78
C GLU A 838 -1.04 45.39 4.08
N THR A 839 -0.21 45.62 3.04
CA THR A 839 0.89 46.59 2.98
C THR A 839 0.54 47.85 2.15
N ALA A 840 1.54 48.68 1.81
CA ALA A 840 1.33 49.97 1.11
C ALA A 840 1.20 49.86 -0.42
N ASN A 841 1.38 48.65 -0.99
CA ASN A 841 1.39 48.43 -2.44
C ASN A 841 0.03 47.95 -3.01
N SER A 842 -0.98 47.80 -2.15
CA SER A 842 -2.34 47.35 -2.44
C SER A 842 -3.38 48.48 -2.26
N ASP A 843 -4.67 48.22 -2.51
CA ASP A 843 -5.78 49.08 -2.11
C ASP A 843 -6.35 48.70 -0.72
N PRO A 844 -5.79 49.24 0.39
CA PRO A 844 -6.18 48.88 1.76
C PRO A 844 -7.58 49.27 2.16
N GLY A 845 -8.20 50.19 1.43
CA GLY A 845 -9.61 50.49 1.63
C GLY A 845 -10.49 49.34 1.17
N ALA A 846 -10.11 48.68 0.07
CA ALA A 846 -10.90 47.65 -0.57
C ALA A 846 -10.87 46.32 0.20
N ALA A 847 -9.71 45.71 0.52
CA ALA A 847 -9.77 44.42 1.22
C ALA A 847 -10.28 44.58 2.66
N ALA A 848 -9.96 45.66 3.36
CA ALA A 848 -10.55 45.92 4.68
C ALA A 848 -12.09 46.01 4.61
N ALA A 849 -12.63 46.63 3.56
CA ALA A 849 -14.07 46.68 3.32
C ALA A 849 -14.65 45.31 2.92
N ALA A 850 -13.93 44.52 2.12
CA ALA A 850 -14.34 43.17 1.74
C ALA A 850 -14.46 42.23 2.94
N ILE A 851 -13.46 42.24 3.83
CA ILE A 851 -13.46 41.47 5.09
C ILE A 851 -14.59 41.93 6.00
N ALA A 852 -14.79 43.25 6.15
CA ALA A 852 -15.81 43.81 7.02
C ALA A 852 -17.25 43.61 6.51
N ALA A 853 -17.43 43.43 5.20
CA ALA A 853 -18.73 43.13 4.61
C ALA A 853 -19.17 41.68 4.85
N GLY A 854 -18.21 40.78 5.01
CA GLY A 854 -18.43 39.39 5.36
C GLY A 854 -18.86 39.15 6.80
N THR A 855 -19.42 37.98 7.06
CA THR A 855 -19.77 37.52 8.41
C THR A 855 -18.65 36.65 9.00
N ASN A 856 -18.47 36.70 10.32
CA ASN A 856 -17.58 35.82 11.10
C ASN A 856 -16.09 35.82 10.69
N ASN A 857 -15.63 36.77 9.87
CA ASN A 857 -14.21 36.94 9.60
C ASN A 857 -13.47 37.42 10.87
N SER A 858 -12.24 36.98 11.05
CA SER A 858 -11.37 37.40 12.15
C SER A 858 -10.01 37.86 11.62
N THR A 859 -9.52 39.00 12.10
CA THR A 859 -8.18 39.53 11.78
C THR A 859 -7.38 39.85 13.05
N ALA A 860 -7.90 39.49 14.22
CA ALA A 860 -7.36 39.85 15.53
C ALA A 860 -7.14 38.64 16.45
N THR A 861 -7.56 37.46 16.01
CA THR A 861 -7.33 36.19 16.70
C THR A 861 -6.15 35.51 16.03
N ALA A 862 -5.10 35.23 16.80
CA ALA A 862 -4.00 34.41 16.32
C ALA A 862 -4.49 32.98 16.09
N SER A 863 -4.02 32.38 15.01
CA SER A 863 -4.28 30.99 14.67
C SER A 863 -3.64 30.06 15.69
N THR A 864 -4.27 28.92 15.94
CA THR A 864 -3.81 27.88 16.88
C THR A 864 -3.67 26.52 16.22
N LEU A 865 -3.45 26.48 14.91
CA LEU A 865 -3.30 25.23 14.16
C LEU A 865 -2.32 24.26 14.83
N ILE A 866 -2.71 23.00 14.89
CA ILE A 866 -1.92 21.86 15.35
C ILE A 866 -1.22 21.27 14.13
N ASN A 867 0.05 20.86 14.28
CA ASN A 867 0.88 20.36 13.17
C ASN A 867 0.83 21.27 11.92
N SER A 868 0.74 22.58 12.16
CA SER A 868 0.65 23.64 11.14
C SER A 868 -0.65 23.76 10.34
N PHE A 869 -1.41 22.70 10.05
CA PHE A 869 -2.61 22.78 9.18
C PHE A 869 -3.92 22.23 9.79
N ILE A 870 -3.86 21.54 10.93
CA ILE A 870 -5.04 20.96 11.60
C ILE A 870 -5.65 22.01 12.52
N ASN A 871 -6.97 22.18 12.52
CA ASN A 871 -7.63 23.15 13.39
C ASN A 871 -7.29 22.98 14.88
N GLY A 872 -6.99 24.12 15.52
CA GLY A 872 -6.90 24.25 16.96
C GLY A 872 -8.13 24.91 17.58
N ALA A 873 -7.96 25.43 18.79
CA ALA A 873 -9.03 26.02 19.57
C ALA A 873 -9.57 27.34 18.98
N ALA A 874 -8.72 28.15 18.35
CA ALA A 874 -9.10 29.41 17.72
C ALA A 874 -9.94 29.18 16.46
N GLU A 875 -9.51 28.26 15.61
CA GLU A 875 -10.22 27.86 14.39
C GLU A 875 -11.58 27.25 14.75
N SER A 876 -11.60 26.31 15.70
CA SER A 876 -12.82 25.65 16.19
C SER A 876 -13.84 26.60 16.82
N ALA A 877 -13.42 27.81 17.22
CA ALA A 877 -14.30 28.81 17.82
C ALA A 877 -14.97 29.72 16.77
N VAL A 878 -14.52 29.69 15.51
CA VAL A 878 -15.14 30.47 14.43
C VAL A 878 -16.41 29.77 13.96
N THR A 879 -17.50 30.53 13.88
CA THR A 879 -18.76 30.01 13.32
C THR A 879 -18.62 29.83 11.81
N ALA A 880 -18.76 28.61 11.32
CA ALA A 880 -18.74 28.31 9.89
C ALA A 880 -19.92 28.97 9.15
N PHE A 881 -19.66 29.32 7.90
CA PHE A 881 -20.62 29.78 6.90
C PHE A 881 -21.33 28.57 6.28
N ASP A 882 -22.67 28.64 6.18
CA ASP A 882 -23.48 27.61 5.55
C ASP A 882 -23.42 27.71 4.02
N VAL A 883 -22.73 26.76 3.40
CA VAL A 883 -22.53 26.70 1.94
C VAL A 883 -23.73 26.17 1.16
N THR A 884 -24.80 25.70 1.81
CA THR A 884 -25.98 25.09 1.15
C THR A 884 -26.60 26.00 0.08
N GLY A 885 -26.51 27.32 0.25
CA GLY A 885 -27.02 28.31 -0.70
C GLY A 885 -26.01 28.81 -1.74
N LEU A 886 -24.74 28.43 -1.61
CA LEU A 886 -23.63 28.91 -2.44
C LEU A 886 -23.41 28.01 -3.67
N SER A 887 -23.30 26.71 -3.46
CA SER A 887 -23.16 25.70 -4.53
C SER A 887 -23.67 24.35 -4.03
N ALA A 888 -24.28 23.56 -4.92
CA ALA A 888 -24.70 22.19 -4.61
C ALA A 888 -23.51 21.21 -4.55
N ASP A 889 -22.35 21.65 -5.05
CA ASP A 889 -21.12 20.87 -5.12
C ASP A 889 -20.23 21.05 -3.86
N LEU A 890 -20.69 21.86 -2.89
CA LEU A 890 -20.02 22.07 -1.62
C LEU A 890 -20.77 21.34 -0.50
N GLU A 891 -20.05 20.58 0.31
CA GLU A 891 -20.56 19.91 1.49
C GLU A 891 -20.73 20.90 2.66
N PRO A 892 -21.93 21.00 3.27
CA PRO A 892 -22.11 21.79 4.48
C PRO A 892 -21.40 21.17 5.68
N VAL A 893 -20.46 21.91 6.26
CA VAL A 893 -19.77 21.56 7.51
C VAL A 893 -19.94 22.66 8.56
N ASP A 894 -19.67 22.33 9.83
CA ASP A 894 -19.80 23.24 10.97
C ASP A 894 -18.47 23.83 11.48
N TYR A 895 -17.38 23.64 10.72
CA TYR A 895 -16.04 24.15 11.01
C TYR A 895 -15.43 24.96 9.84
N ILE A 896 -14.40 25.76 10.14
CA ILE A 896 -13.55 26.45 9.15
C ILE A 896 -12.24 25.70 8.96
N GLY A 897 -11.47 25.98 7.90
CA GLY A 897 -10.24 25.24 7.61
C GLY A 897 -10.50 23.94 6.86
N ALA A 898 -9.43 23.36 6.30
CA ALA A 898 -9.49 22.16 5.47
C ALA A 898 -9.48 20.84 6.27
N VAL A 899 -9.04 20.86 7.53
CA VAL A 899 -8.92 19.67 8.38
C VAL A 899 -9.53 19.98 9.76
N GLU A 900 -10.64 19.31 10.08
CA GLU A 900 -11.49 19.66 11.23
C GLU A 900 -10.76 19.55 12.57
N ASN A 901 -10.00 18.47 12.76
CA ASN A 901 -9.31 18.12 13.99
C ASN A 901 -8.38 16.92 13.73
N ALA A 902 -7.66 16.46 14.76
CA ALA A 902 -6.69 15.37 14.64
C ALA A 902 -7.29 13.99 14.26
N SER A 903 -8.61 13.82 14.32
CA SER A 903 -9.28 12.58 13.86
C SER A 903 -9.58 12.62 12.35
N ASP A 904 -9.54 13.81 11.75
CA ASP A 904 -9.71 13.99 10.31
C ASP A 904 -8.37 13.75 9.60
N THR A 905 -8.31 12.63 8.88
CA THR A 905 -7.07 12.04 8.33
C THR A 905 -7.16 11.80 6.83
N TRP A 906 -8.00 12.58 6.14
CA TRP A 906 -8.25 12.43 4.70
C TRP A 906 -6.99 12.58 3.84
N TRP A 907 -6.01 13.35 4.30
CA TRP A 907 -4.75 13.64 3.60
C TRP A 907 -3.67 12.55 3.83
N GLN A 908 -3.78 11.75 4.89
CA GLN A 908 -2.74 10.78 5.29
C GLN A 908 -2.64 9.61 4.31
N GLY A 909 -1.43 9.10 4.08
CA GLY A 909 -1.17 7.84 3.38
C GLY A 909 -1.06 7.93 1.86
N TRP A 910 -1.51 9.04 1.25
CA TRP A 910 -1.45 9.25 -0.20
C TRP A 910 -0.78 10.57 -0.62
N SER A 911 -0.78 11.57 0.27
CA SER A 911 -0.09 12.85 0.07
C SER A 911 1.16 12.92 0.94
N CYS A 912 2.13 13.76 0.59
CA CYS A 912 3.38 13.96 1.33
C CYS A 912 3.65 15.45 1.61
N GLY A 913 4.63 15.76 2.46
CA GLY A 913 5.16 17.12 2.68
C GLY A 913 4.34 18.04 3.60
N LEU A 914 3.17 17.58 4.09
CA LEU A 914 2.39 18.30 5.09
C LEU A 914 2.98 18.15 6.50
N GLU A 915 3.37 16.93 6.87
CA GLU A 915 3.99 16.62 8.15
C GLU A 915 5.50 16.38 8.02
N ALA A 916 6.26 16.69 9.06
CA ALA A 916 7.70 16.44 9.09
C ALA A 916 8.07 14.94 9.10
N SER A 917 7.15 14.09 9.53
CA SER A 917 7.28 12.63 9.53
C SER A 917 7.01 11.97 8.18
N ASP A 918 6.47 12.72 7.21
CA ASP A 918 6.08 12.21 5.89
C ASP A 918 6.58 13.16 4.79
N PRO A 919 7.91 13.27 4.58
CA PRO A 919 8.47 14.15 3.57
C PRO A 919 8.14 13.66 2.15
N CYS A 920 7.97 14.61 1.24
CA CYS A 920 8.26 14.39 -0.17
C CYS A 920 9.79 14.54 -0.36
#